data_AF-A0A5B0LNF9-F1
#
_entry.id   AF-A0A5B0LNF9-F1
#
_cell.length_a   1.000
_cell.length_b   1.000
_cell.length_c   1.000
_cell.angle_alpha   90.00
_cell.angle_beta   90.00
_cell.angle_gamma   90.00
#
_symmetry.space_group_name_H-M   'P 1'
#
loop_
_entity.id
_entity.type
_entity.pdbx_description
1 polymer ?
#
loop_
_entity_poly.entity_id
_entity_poly.type
_entity_poly.pdbx_seq_one_letter_code
_entity_poly.pdbx_strand_id
1 'polypeptide(L)'
;MDQLQVRASGFDQHEMAGQCQRFLDLHRHLVDPEKAFHDFFDVVGLKTIEEHLDHLETLCRKLKQDTDDFSRLWCQLLERDATFKNIQLIWETESDRSLEENISQLAFLQQYPRLSQKFHATHEQRIQALNSSTSLEAEALFVSTGSTFDQESTAAQWQRFLNLHPELVHPEESFKDFLDIVGLKTLKEHLDHLESLCETSTHVSKTKFGRLWSSLLNRTMKFDVMQLGLGTGSDQSLQAHISQLAFLQQHPGISRDYETTHHQRVEALDSSTSQEAEACFARRPNYETLQGEIVAEGYDRTYTNAERIVIPTLKILQDFAAAWLPAKYVAPYTALIAPSLNGKTRLLKELSRHICVVYICIRPDKSTGYPPRSEWAYRILIDVKRKSLEKQYDLLLLAILHAVATFFEKQKSQMATSDRMESWINHSFPKKHRSGDPPFWLDVQKQMESLTMLSEKESAGRLKDALSRMKKSTSFLGPTNLNLLLAIDEASQLLYSSESPDDWTFFRILRRTLAKIPSASGVFAILADTTSRVSNFTPPGHLDPSHRPGKPGLALFDPIYQIATFDTLVSAPPTTWQQLQSAFRLLRYGSPFFGVYVDVANEKQGATGIVQDLIHFALEKLLGLTDRSIDPSSLTDSQVIALLGSTIQPQLYGASHLNVRLVASHAAQCLFIDPSRQFLISEYPSQITFSSAANQYLAIDEARLIRCIEILTSTRQQGHVGPGDIGELVSRVVLLRAMQETMRKNQPKPGEEPHPEKVVMPFGHPVRLVDFLKTLTGLNRSQLKLGSITTTNKKKLLDDGQLFWNHFVCIEHTPNSEDFLSQLHRGAAVQCKPNQHGFDQLFPIYLLPKGQERLDKKNITFCGIQVKNKMQTENLAVDSDKWTPDFAKIDCNEKNPYLVLFFSLRDSKTDLIPIPVNPKSKLDLGRRASQAFYSLSSFKFLSEGLKNALTELINTHPSVSLLHDKSLPDTKAYAKTVSPLVSSTQNQKRKR
;
A
#
# COMPACT_ATOMS: atom_id res chain seq x y z
N MET A 1 3.62 -88.03 -18.27
CA MET A 1 2.71 -87.56 -19.31
C MET A 1 3.22 -86.20 -19.76
N ASP A 2 4.44 -86.17 -20.30
CA ASP A 2 4.80 -86.44 -21.72
C ASP A 2 4.54 -85.19 -22.56
N GLN A 3 5.45 -84.68 -23.37
CA GLN A 3 6.89 -84.83 -23.57
C GLN A 3 7.19 -83.62 -24.48
N LEU A 4 8.22 -82.82 -24.19
CA LEU A 4 9.05 -82.20 -25.23
C LEU A 4 10.30 -81.62 -24.57
N GLN A 5 11.30 -82.49 -24.58
CA GLN A 5 12.68 -82.30 -24.19
C GLN A 5 13.50 -82.02 -25.47
N VAL A 6 14.73 -81.49 -25.29
CA VAL A 6 15.89 -81.52 -26.23
C VAL A 6 15.97 -80.33 -27.21
N ARG A 7 17.03 -79.52 -27.32
CA ARG A 7 18.52 -79.65 -27.22
C ARG A 7 19.10 -78.30 -26.71
N ALA A 8 19.96 -78.19 -25.69
CA ALA A 8 21.34 -78.68 -25.49
C ALA A 8 22.46 -77.73 -25.99
N SER A 9 23.19 -77.12 -25.05
CA SER A 9 24.65 -76.97 -25.09
C SER A 9 25.17 -76.98 -23.65
N GLY A 10 26.08 -77.91 -23.36
CA GLY A 10 26.43 -78.37 -22.02
C GLY A 10 27.24 -77.39 -21.16
N PHE A 11 27.06 -77.55 -19.85
CA PHE A 11 27.98 -77.08 -18.81
C PHE A 11 28.25 -78.23 -17.84
N ASP A 12 29.49 -78.34 -17.38
CA ASP A 12 30.00 -79.41 -16.54
C ASP A 12 29.31 -79.37 -15.16
N GLN A 13 28.42 -80.34 -14.87
CA GLN A 13 27.56 -80.30 -13.68
C GLN A 13 28.33 -80.33 -12.36
N HIS A 14 29.56 -80.85 -12.36
CA HIS A 14 30.40 -80.90 -11.16
C HIS A 14 31.08 -79.55 -10.86
N GLU A 15 31.42 -78.79 -11.88
CA GLU A 15 32.04 -77.46 -11.75
C GLU A 15 31.01 -76.42 -11.31
N MET A 16 29.80 -76.51 -11.86
CA MET A 16 28.65 -75.70 -11.44
C MET A 16 28.26 -75.93 -9.97
N ALA A 17 28.31 -77.19 -9.48
CA ALA A 17 28.06 -77.49 -8.08
C ALA A 17 29.12 -76.87 -7.15
N GLY A 18 30.39 -76.83 -7.58
CA GLY A 18 31.48 -76.18 -6.84
C GLY A 18 31.32 -74.67 -6.74
N GLN A 19 30.96 -74.00 -7.84
CA GLN A 19 30.71 -72.55 -7.83
C GLN A 19 29.43 -72.19 -7.07
N CYS A 20 28.41 -73.06 -7.11
CA CYS A 20 27.21 -72.90 -6.28
C CYS A 20 27.56 -72.89 -4.79
N GLN A 21 28.37 -73.85 -4.34
CA GLN A 21 28.79 -73.88 -2.93
C GLN A 21 29.60 -72.63 -2.52
N ARG A 22 30.53 -72.17 -3.37
CA ARG A 22 31.28 -70.91 -3.12
C ARG A 22 30.37 -69.69 -3.03
N PHE A 23 29.35 -69.64 -3.89
CA PHE A 23 28.36 -68.57 -3.86
C PHE A 23 27.54 -68.62 -2.57
N LEU A 24 27.08 -69.80 -2.15
CA LEU A 24 26.36 -70.00 -0.89
C LEU A 24 27.20 -69.58 0.31
N ASP A 25 28.50 -69.87 0.31
CA ASP A 25 29.39 -69.53 1.42
C ASP A 25 29.56 -68.01 1.59
N LEU A 26 29.65 -67.25 0.49
CA LEU A 26 29.79 -65.78 0.47
C LEU A 26 28.45 -65.04 0.56
N HIS A 27 27.33 -65.73 0.34
CA HIS A 27 25.97 -65.15 0.32
C HIS A 27 25.01 -65.82 1.29
N ARG A 28 25.53 -66.50 2.32
CA ARG A 28 24.75 -67.29 3.29
C ARG A 28 23.66 -66.53 4.03
N HIS A 29 23.77 -65.19 4.07
CA HIS A 29 22.84 -64.30 4.77
C HIS A 29 21.74 -63.73 3.85
N LEU A 30 21.70 -64.09 2.56
CA LEU A 30 20.56 -63.76 1.69
C LEU A 30 19.32 -64.58 2.09
N VAL A 31 18.13 -64.04 1.84
CA VAL A 31 16.85 -64.69 2.15
C VAL A 31 16.66 -66.02 1.39
N ASP A 32 17.17 -66.14 0.16
CA ASP A 32 17.13 -67.36 -0.66
C ASP A 32 18.37 -67.44 -1.58
N PRO A 33 19.52 -67.88 -1.06
CA PRO A 33 20.80 -67.81 -1.78
C PRO A 33 20.91 -68.82 -2.94
N GLU A 34 20.20 -69.96 -2.87
CA GLU A 34 20.14 -70.93 -3.97
C GLU A 34 19.37 -70.36 -5.16
N LYS A 35 18.22 -69.72 -4.90
CA LYS A 35 17.48 -69.03 -5.95
C LYS A 35 18.26 -67.84 -6.52
N ALA A 36 18.93 -67.05 -5.68
CA ALA A 36 19.76 -65.93 -6.13
C ALA A 36 20.93 -66.39 -7.01
N PHE A 37 21.54 -67.55 -6.71
CA PHE A 37 22.55 -68.15 -7.57
C PHE A 37 21.99 -68.54 -8.93
N HIS A 38 20.84 -69.21 -8.97
CA HIS A 38 20.21 -69.62 -10.23
C HIS A 38 19.75 -68.41 -11.07
N ASP A 39 19.14 -67.40 -10.45
CA ASP A 39 18.72 -66.17 -11.12
C ASP A 39 19.93 -65.39 -11.70
N PHE A 40 21.06 -65.38 -10.99
CA PHE A 40 22.31 -64.77 -11.48
C PHE A 40 22.96 -65.61 -12.59
N PHE A 41 23.00 -66.94 -12.42
CA PHE A 41 23.55 -67.89 -13.39
C PHE A 41 22.82 -67.84 -14.72
N ASP A 42 21.49 -67.80 -14.70
CA ASP A 42 20.65 -67.75 -15.89
C ASP A 42 20.88 -66.48 -16.72
N VAL A 43 21.48 -65.43 -16.14
CA VAL A 43 21.76 -64.15 -16.81
C VAL A 43 23.22 -63.99 -17.25
N VAL A 44 24.19 -64.35 -16.41
CA VAL A 44 25.62 -64.07 -16.69
C VAL A 44 26.44 -65.30 -17.07
N GLY A 45 25.93 -66.52 -16.83
CA GLY A 45 26.60 -67.77 -17.12
C GLY A 45 27.74 -68.13 -16.15
N LEU A 46 28.18 -69.39 -16.20
CA LEU A 46 29.09 -69.99 -15.20
C LEU A 46 30.44 -69.26 -15.08
N LYS A 47 31.03 -68.88 -16.21
CA LYS A 47 32.37 -68.28 -16.25
C LYS A 47 32.42 -66.90 -15.56
N THR A 48 31.39 -66.07 -15.79
CA THR A 48 31.31 -64.76 -15.15
C THR A 48 31.02 -64.87 -13.65
N ILE A 49 30.29 -65.90 -13.22
CA ILE A 49 30.11 -66.20 -11.80
C ILE A 49 31.44 -66.58 -11.15
N GLU A 50 32.23 -67.45 -11.78
CA GLU A 50 33.54 -67.83 -11.27
C GLU A 50 34.45 -66.61 -11.09
N GLU A 51 34.57 -65.77 -12.13
CA GLU A 51 35.36 -64.52 -12.08
C GLU A 51 34.83 -63.55 -11.02
N HIS A 52 33.52 -63.46 -10.83
CA HIS A 52 32.90 -62.61 -9.82
C HIS A 52 33.20 -63.09 -8.40
N LEU A 53 33.10 -64.40 -8.15
CA LEU A 53 33.40 -65.00 -6.85
C LEU A 53 34.89 -64.89 -6.51
N ASP A 54 35.80 -65.06 -7.47
CA ASP A 54 37.23 -64.85 -7.29
C ASP A 54 37.55 -63.40 -6.86
N HIS A 55 36.86 -62.43 -7.45
CA HIS A 55 37.00 -61.02 -7.08
C HIS A 55 36.43 -60.74 -5.68
N LEU A 56 35.32 -61.36 -5.29
CA LEU A 56 34.76 -61.21 -3.94
C LEU A 56 35.65 -61.83 -2.86
N GLU A 57 36.22 -63.02 -3.10
CA GLU A 57 37.17 -63.63 -2.17
C GLU A 57 38.47 -62.81 -2.06
N THR A 58 38.89 -62.18 -3.16
CA THR A 58 40.03 -61.27 -3.16
C THR A 58 39.72 -59.98 -2.40
N LEU A 59 38.50 -59.45 -2.55
CA LEU A 59 38.02 -58.27 -1.83
C LEU A 59 37.94 -58.54 -0.32
N CYS A 60 37.34 -59.67 0.09
CA CYS A 60 37.27 -60.10 1.48
C CYS A 60 38.66 -60.16 2.13
N ARG A 61 39.65 -60.73 1.40
CA ARG A 61 41.06 -60.77 1.84
C ARG A 61 41.70 -59.39 1.94
N LYS A 62 41.45 -58.49 0.98
CA LYS A 62 41.98 -57.11 0.98
C LYS A 62 41.45 -56.28 2.15
N LEU A 63 40.17 -56.46 2.48
CA LEU A 63 39.51 -55.77 3.59
C LEU A 63 39.85 -56.38 4.97
N LYS A 64 40.58 -57.51 5.00
CA LYS A 64 40.96 -58.24 6.22
C LYS A 64 39.76 -58.58 7.11
N GLN A 65 38.59 -58.80 6.52
CA GLN A 65 37.36 -59.17 7.22
C GLN A 65 37.30 -60.70 7.37
N ASP A 66 36.66 -61.16 8.45
CA ASP A 66 36.23 -62.56 8.53
C ASP A 66 35.17 -62.85 7.47
N THR A 67 35.19 -64.04 6.88
CA THR A 67 34.29 -64.40 5.77
C THR A 67 32.82 -64.27 6.16
N ASP A 68 32.46 -64.53 7.42
CA ASP A 68 31.07 -64.43 7.89
C ASP A 68 30.62 -62.96 8.04
N ASP A 69 31.48 -62.10 8.61
CA ASP A 69 31.20 -60.67 8.75
C ASP A 69 31.16 -59.96 7.39
N PHE A 70 32.07 -60.32 6.47
CA PHE A 70 32.04 -59.85 5.09
C PHE A 70 30.75 -60.27 4.40
N SER A 71 30.37 -61.55 4.49
CA SER A 71 29.15 -62.07 3.86
C SER A 71 27.90 -61.35 4.39
N ARG A 72 27.81 -61.09 5.71
CA ARG A 72 26.67 -60.40 6.32
C ARG A 72 26.50 -58.98 5.78
N LEU A 73 27.59 -58.19 5.77
CA LEU A 73 27.55 -56.80 5.29
C LEU A 73 27.32 -56.73 3.78
N TRP A 74 27.91 -57.67 3.02
CA TRP A 74 27.71 -57.78 1.58
C TRP A 74 26.24 -58.12 1.23
N CYS A 75 25.63 -59.06 1.94
CA CYS A 75 24.21 -59.41 1.76
C CYS A 75 23.29 -58.25 2.13
N GLN A 76 23.56 -57.54 3.23
CA GLN A 76 22.78 -56.35 3.62
C GLN A 76 22.83 -55.24 2.57
N LEU A 77 23.96 -55.07 1.87
CA LEU A 77 24.05 -54.13 0.74
C LEU A 77 23.18 -54.61 -0.45
N LEU A 78 23.20 -55.90 -0.77
CA LEU A 78 22.43 -56.47 -1.89
C LEU A 78 20.93 -56.53 -1.62
N GLU A 79 20.50 -56.67 -0.37
CA GLU A 79 19.09 -56.67 0.04
C GLU A 79 18.56 -55.27 0.37
N ARG A 80 19.42 -54.25 0.29
CA ARG A 80 19.15 -52.83 0.58
C ARG A 80 18.88 -52.51 2.05
N ASP A 81 19.27 -53.40 2.96
CA ASP A 81 19.25 -53.18 4.40
C ASP A 81 20.38 -52.26 4.88
N ALA A 82 21.43 -52.08 4.06
CA ALA A 82 22.50 -51.11 4.28
C ALA A 82 22.75 -50.29 3.00
N THR A 83 22.99 -48.99 3.16
CA THR A 83 23.39 -48.13 2.03
C THR A 83 24.88 -48.30 1.72
N PHE A 84 25.30 -47.95 0.50
CA PHE A 84 26.72 -47.99 0.12
C PHE A 84 27.59 -47.13 1.05
N LYS A 85 27.07 -46.01 1.56
CA LYS A 85 27.76 -45.14 2.52
C LYS A 85 27.99 -45.83 3.87
N ASN A 86 27.06 -46.69 4.30
CA ASN A 86 27.24 -47.49 5.51
C ASN A 86 28.40 -48.49 5.32
N ILE A 87 28.50 -49.09 4.13
CA ILE A 87 29.60 -50.01 3.78
C ILE A 87 30.95 -49.26 3.70
N GLN A 88 30.97 -48.07 3.10
CA GLN A 88 32.18 -47.23 3.05
C GLN A 88 32.73 -46.92 4.44
N LEU A 89 31.84 -46.57 5.37
CA LEU A 89 32.20 -46.25 6.75
C LEU A 89 32.68 -47.49 7.52
N ILE A 90 32.00 -48.64 7.37
CA ILE A 90 32.30 -49.86 8.13
C ILE A 90 33.60 -50.53 7.63
N TRP A 91 33.86 -50.49 6.33
CA TRP A 91 35.09 -51.03 5.74
C TRP A 91 36.21 -50.00 5.61
N GLU A 92 35.99 -48.76 6.09
CA GLU A 92 36.96 -47.66 6.07
C GLU A 92 37.54 -47.38 4.67
N THR A 93 36.70 -47.46 3.64
CA THR A 93 37.14 -47.38 2.23
C THR A 93 37.12 -45.97 1.63
N GLU A 94 36.68 -44.96 2.39
CA GLU A 94 36.47 -43.55 1.95
C GLU A 94 37.71 -42.88 1.33
N SER A 95 38.90 -43.42 1.56
CA SER A 95 40.18 -42.88 1.08
C SER A 95 40.78 -43.62 -0.12
N ASP A 96 40.18 -44.74 -0.57
CA ASP A 96 40.64 -45.54 -1.70
C ASP A 96 39.57 -45.69 -2.78
N ARG A 97 39.53 -44.70 -3.68
CA ARG A 97 38.56 -44.63 -4.79
C ARG A 97 38.61 -45.86 -5.71
N SER A 98 39.79 -46.46 -5.89
CA SER A 98 39.94 -47.66 -6.74
C SER A 98 39.25 -48.87 -6.11
N LEU A 99 39.33 -48.99 -4.78
CA LEU A 99 38.66 -50.03 -4.02
C LEU A 99 37.14 -49.83 -4.02
N GLU A 100 36.65 -48.60 -3.85
CA GLU A 100 35.22 -48.28 -3.90
C GLU A 100 34.61 -48.51 -5.29
N GLU A 101 35.36 -48.17 -6.34
CA GLU A 101 34.97 -48.45 -7.72
C GLU A 101 34.79 -49.94 -7.95
N ASN A 102 35.72 -50.77 -7.43
CA ASN A 102 35.64 -52.22 -7.50
C ASN A 102 34.45 -52.78 -6.69
N ILE A 103 34.23 -52.32 -5.46
CA ILE A 103 33.10 -52.75 -4.60
C ILE A 103 31.76 -52.45 -5.27
N SER A 104 31.59 -51.21 -5.76
CA SER A 104 30.36 -50.81 -6.45
C SER A 104 30.12 -51.60 -7.74
N GLN A 105 31.19 -51.97 -8.46
CA GLN A 105 31.09 -52.71 -9.72
C GLN A 105 30.64 -54.15 -9.48
N LEU A 106 31.21 -54.82 -8.48
CA LEU A 106 30.81 -56.17 -8.09
C LEU A 106 29.37 -56.18 -7.57
N ALA A 107 29.01 -55.27 -6.65
CA ALA A 107 27.66 -55.22 -6.09
C ALA A 107 26.60 -54.94 -7.17
N PHE A 108 26.89 -54.02 -8.10
CA PHE A 108 25.97 -53.67 -9.19
C PHE A 108 25.81 -54.81 -10.21
N LEU A 109 26.89 -55.51 -10.55
CA LEU A 109 26.83 -56.70 -11.41
C LEU A 109 25.92 -57.76 -10.82
N GLN A 110 25.98 -57.97 -9.51
CA GLN A 110 25.22 -59.01 -8.84
C GLN A 110 23.75 -58.63 -8.61
N GLN A 111 23.46 -57.39 -8.23
CA GLN A 111 22.08 -56.96 -7.96
C GLN A 111 21.29 -56.68 -9.27
N TYR A 112 21.97 -56.23 -10.34
CA TYR A 112 21.36 -55.90 -11.62
C TYR A 112 22.11 -56.47 -12.83
N PRO A 113 22.24 -57.81 -12.95
CA PRO A 113 23.06 -58.47 -13.98
C PRO A 113 22.63 -58.16 -15.41
N ARG A 114 21.33 -57.90 -15.64
CA ARG A 114 20.81 -57.52 -16.97
C ARG A 114 21.10 -56.07 -17.34
N LEU A 115 21.24 -55.17 -16.35
CA LEU A 115 21.60 -53.76 -16.58
C LEU A 115 23.11 -53.60 -16.76
N SER A 116 23.92 -54.32 -15.98
CA SER A 116 25.38 -54.29 -16.06
C SER A 116 25.92 -54.81 -17.40
N GLN A 117 25.24 -55.76 -18.04
CA GLN A 117 25.58 -56.22 -19.39
C GLN A 117 25.15 -55.23 -20.49
N LYS A 118 24.12 -54.40 -20.25
CA LYS A 118 23.55 -53.49 -21.26
C LYS A 118 24.11 -52.08 -21.21
N PHE A 119 24.65 -51.62 -20.07
CA PHE A 119 25.09 -50.24 -19.87
C PHE A 119 26.43 -50.17 -19.12
N HIS A 120 27.33 -49.29 -19.58
CA HIS A 120 28.53 -48.92 -18.83
C HIS A 120 28.22 -47.83 -17.80
N ALA A 121 27.70 -48.22 -16.64
CA ALA A 121 27.38 -47.31 -15.54
C ALA A 121 28.67 -46.78 -14.87
N THR A 122 28.74 -45.46 -14.62
CA THR A 122 29.79 -44.84 -13.79
C THR A 122 29.68 -45.26 -12.32
N HIS A 123 30.74 -45.06 -11.52
CA HIS A 123 30.74 -45.41 -10.10
C HIS A 123 29.58 -44.78 -9.34
N GLU A 124 29.32 -43.50 -9.60
CA GLU A 124 28.27 -42.71 -8.96
C GLU A 124 26.87 -43.20 -9.37
N GLN A 125 26.68 -43.59 -10.64
CA GLN A 125 25.43 -44.21 -11.11
C GLN A 125 25.19 -45.58 -10.48
N ARG A 126 26.25 -46.39 -10.29
CA ARG A 126 26.14 -47.68 -9.59
C ARG A 126 25.70 -47.48 -8.15
N ILE A 127 26.28 -46.51 -7.44
CA ILE A 127 25.90 -46.20 -6.05
C ILE A 127 24.44 -45.74 -5.97
N GLN A 128 23.98 -44.87 -6.87
CA GLN A 128 22.59 -44.41 -6.89
C GLN A 128 21.61 -45.57 -7.13
N ALA A 129 21.95 -46.50 -8.03
CA ALA A 129 21.13 -47.68 -8.30
C ALA A 129 21.11 -48.68 -7.11
N LEU A 130 22.23 -48.86 -6.41
CA LEU A 130 22.32 -49.72 -5.22
C LEU A 130 21.52 -49.13 -4.04
N ASN A 131 21.49 -47.80 -3.89
CA ASN A 131 20.77 -47.12 -2.81
C ASN A 131 19.29 -46.82 -3.13
N SER A 132 18.81 -47.15 -4.33
CA SER A 132 17.41 -46.93 -4.73
C SER A 132 16.45 -47.82 -3.94
N SER A 133 15.26 -47.32 -3.60
CA SER A 133 14.32 -48.05 -2.73
C SER A 133 13.66 -49.24 -3.44
N THR A 134 13.54 -49.21 -4.77
CA THR A 134 12.93 -50.28 -5.58
C THR A 134 13.74 -50.61 -6.85
N SER A 135 13.56 -51.81 -7.41
CA SER A 135 14.21 -52.20 -8.69
C SER A 135 13.74 -51.35 -9.86
N LEU A 136 12.47 -50.92 -9.84
CA LEU A 136 11.88 -50.05 -10.86
C LEU A 136 12.51 -48.64 -10.85
N GLU A 137 12.82 -48.09 -9.68
CA GLU A 137 13.55 -46.81 -9.57
C GLU A 137 14.99 -46.94 -10.06
N ALA A 138 15.69 -48.01 -9.69
CA ALA A 138 17.04 -48.29 -10.16
C ALA A 138 17.09 -48.48 -11.68
N GLU A 139 16.11 -49.17 -12.27
CA GLU A 139 15.98 -49.37 -13.72
C GLU A 139 15.60 -48.07 -14.44
N ALA A 140 14.79 -47.20 -13.82
CA ALA A 140 14.44 -45.89 -14.36
C ALA A 140 15.65 -44.95 -14.46
N LEU A 141 16.69 -45.11 -13.63
CA LEU A 141 17.95 -44.35 -13.74
C LEU A 141 18.71 -44.63 -15.05
N PHE A 142 18.52 -45.81 -15.64
CA PHE A 142 19.15 -46.20 -16.91
C PHE A 142 18.18 -46.12 -18.10
N VAL A 143 16.90 -45.83 -17.84
CA VAL A 143 15.89 -45.54 -18.86
C VAL A 143 15.63 -44.03 -18.92
N SER A 144 16.28 -43.48 -19.95
CA SER A 144 15.84 -42.34 -20.76
C SER A 144 16.43 -40.97 -20.48
N THR A 145 16.46 -40.24 -21.60
CA THR A 145 16.49 -38.79 -21.70
C THR A 145 17.74 -38.13 -21.14
N GLY A 146 18.71 -38.01 -22.04
CA GLY A 146 19.71 -36.97 -21.91
C GLY A 146 19.03 -35.60 -21.80
N SER A 147 19.48 -34.83 -20.81
CA SER A 147 19.74 -33.42 -21.03
C SER A 147 21.22 -33.21 -20.73
N THR A 148 21.98 -33.00 -21.80
CA THR A 148 23.35 -32.54 -21.76
C THR A 148 23.36 -31.07 -21.34
N PHE A 149 24.07 -30.73 -20.26
CA PHE A 149 24.62 -29.39 -20.13
C PHE A 149 25.80 -29.29 -21.09
N ASP A 150 25.58 -28.67 -22.23
CA ASP A 150 26.65 -28.19 -23.09
C ASP A 150 26.68 -26.67 -22.97
N GLN A 151 27.72 -26.17 -22.29
CA GLN A 151 28.29 -24.83 -22.39
C GLN A 151 29.41 -24.72 -21.34
N GLU A 152 30.66 -24.60 -21.79
CA GLU A 152 31.87 -24.33 -20.99
C GLU A 152 31.67 -23.24 -19.91
N SER A 153 30.76 -22.29 -20.15
CA SER A 153 30.42 -21.20 -19.23
C SER A 153 29.73 -21.68 -17.94
N THR A 154 28.84 -22.68 -18.00
CA THR A 154 28.04 -23.13 -16.84
C THR A 154 28.87 -24.00 -15.91
N ALA A 155 29.73 -24.86 -16.45
CA ALA A 155 30.68 -25.68 -15.68
C ALA A 155 31.68 -24.81 -14.89
N ALA A 156 32.15 -23.71 -15.48
CA ALA A 156 33.01 -22.75 -14.80
C ALA A 156 32.29 -22.03 -13.64
N GLN A 157 31.01 -21.65 -13.81
CA GLN A 157 30.23 -21.05 -12.73
C GLN A 157 29.91 -22.05 -11.61
N TRP A 158 29.69 -23.32 -11.94
CA TRP A 158 29.50 -24.38 -10.94
C TRP A 158 30.73 -24.52 -10.03
N GLN A 159 31.94 -24.50 -10.59
CA GLN A 159 33.16 -24.55 -9.79
C GLN A 159 33.37 -23.30 -8.94
N ARG A 160 33.02 -22.11 -9.45
CA ARG A 160 33.03 -20.86 -8.65
C ARG A 160 32.04 -20.94 -7.49
N PHE A 161 30.85 -21.48 -7.74
CA PHE A 161 29.82 -21.67 -6.72
C PHE A 161 30.32 -22.60 -5.60
N LEU A 162 30.90 -23.76 -5.92
CA LEU A 162 31.45 -24.67 -4.91
C LEU A 162 32.54 -24.01 -4.04
N ASN A 163 33.42 -23.20 -4.64
CA ASN A 163 34.48 -22.51 -3.91
C ASN A 163 33.98 -21.47 -2.90
N LEU A 164 32.80 -20.89 -3.13
CA LEU A 164 32.17 -19.90 -2.23
C LEU A 164 31.23 -20.55 -1.20
N HIS A 165 30.87 -21.82 -1.41
CA HIS A 165 29.87 -22.56 -0.62
C HIS A 165 30.41 -23.92 -0.11
N PRO A 166 31.56 -23.97 0.58
CA PRO A 166 32.25 -25.22 0.91
C PRO A 166 31.49 -26.15 1.87
N GLU A 167 30.51 -25.62 2.61
CA GLU A 167 29.74 -26.37 3.63
C GLU A 167 28.22 -26.29 3.39
N LEU A 168 27.78 -25.90 2.19
CA LEU A 168 26.37 -25.80 1.85
C LEU A 168 25.74 -27.19 1.71
N VAL A 169 24.57 -27.39 2.32
CA VAL A 169 23.82 -28.64 2.22
C VAL A 169 23.10 -28.70 0.86
N HIS A 170 23.23 -29.81 0.13
CA HIS A 170 22.69 -30.00 -1.23
C HIS A 170 23.10 -28.89 -2.25
N PRO A 171 24.40 -28.66 -2.47
CA PRO A 171 24.87 -27.53 -3.29
C PRO A 171 24.45 -27.63 -4.77
N GLU A 172 24.27 -28.84 -5.29
CA GLU A 172 23.87 -29.08 -6.67
C GLU A 172 22.40 -28.67 -6.92
N GLU A 173 21.50 -29.02 -6.00
CA GLU A 173 20.10 -28.60 -6.04
C GLU A 173 19.99 -27.08 -5.89
N SER A 174 20.68 -26.49 -4.91
CA SER A 174 20.70 -25.04 -4.71
C SER A 174 21.22 -24.27 -5.93
N PHE A 175 22.25 -24.78 -6.61
CA PHE A 175 22.79 -24.16 -7.82
C PHE A 175 21.84 -24.29 -9.01
N LYS A 176 21.22 -25.46 -9.21
CA LYS A 176 20.24 -25.70 -10.28
C LYS A 176 18.99 -24.86 -10.08
N ASP A 177 18.40 -24.86 -8.89
CA ASP A 177 17.22 -24.06 -8.57
C ASP A 177 17.49 -22.57 -8.76
N PHE A 178 18.65 -22.09 -8.31
CA PHE A 178 19.04 -20.70 -8.50
C PHE A 178 19.23 -20.36 -9.99
N LEU A 179 19.97 -21.19 -10.73
CA LEU A 179 20.21 -21.01 -12.17
C LEU A 179 18.91 -21.03 -12.98
N ASP A 180 17.99 -21.94 -12.69
CA ASP A 180 16.72 -22.09 -13.39
C ASP A 180 15.77 -20.90 -13.13
N ILE A 181 15.82 -20.31 -11.94
CA ILE A 181 14.94 -19.19 -11.57
C ILE A 181 15.47 -17.83 -12.05
N VAL A 182 16.78 -17.56 -11.89
CA VAL A 182 17.37 -16.23 -12.16
C VAL A 182 18.16 -16.15 -13.47
N GLY A 183 18.51 -17.29 -14.07
CA GLY A 183 19.29 -17.39 -15.31
C GLY A 183 20.81 -17.20 -15.14
N LEU A 184 21.57 -17.68 -16.12
CA LEU A 184 23.04 -17.73 -16.09
C LEU A 184 23.72 -16.36 -15.93
N LYS A 185 23.15 -15.31 -16.53
CA LYS A 185 23.69 -13.94 -16.43
C LYS A 185 23.65 -13.43 -14.99
N THR A 186 22.50 -13.55 -14.34
CA THR A 186 22.28 -13.10 -12.95
C THR A 186 23.07 -13.94 -11.96
N LEU A 187 23.17 -15.26 -12.18
CA LEU A 187 24.05 -16.14 -11.41
C LEU A 187 25.51 -15.64 -11.45
N LYS A 188 26.01 -15.28 -12.63
CA LYS A 188 27.37 -14.77 -12.78
C LYS A 188 27.57 -13.46 -12.01
N GLU A 189 26.67 -12.50 -12.18
CA GLU A 189 26.71 -11.21 -11.46
C GLU A 189 26.65 -11.41 -9.93
N HIS A 190 25.84 -12.37 -9.47
CA HIS A 190 25.76 -12.75 -8.06
C HIS A 190 27.08 -13.31 -7.51
N LEU A 191 27.72 -14.23 -8.25
CA LEU A 191 29.02 -14.78 -7.87
C LEU A 191 30.13 -13.71 -7.90
N ASP A 192 30.10 -12.80 -8.88
CA ASP A 192 31.03 -11.67 -8.97
C ASP A 192 30.89 -10.75 -7.73
N HIS A 193 29.67 -10.46 -7.30
CA HIS A 193 29.42 -9.68 -6.08
C HIS A 193 29.85 -10.41 -4.80
N LEU A 194 29.66 -11.72 -4.70
CA LEU A 194 30.14 -12.51 -3.55
C LEU A 194 31.67 -12.55 -3.45
N GLU A 195 32.36 -12.68 -4.59
CA GLU A 195 33.82 -12.61 -4.62
C GLU A 195 34.31 -11.22 -4.23
N SER A 196 33.69 -10.16 -4.76
CA SER A 196 34.01 -8.78 -4.39
C SER A 196 33.77 -8.50 -2.89
N LEU A 197 32.69 -9.05 -2.32
CA LEU A 197 32.39 -8.97 -0.90
C LEU A 197 33.45 -9.69 -0.04
N CYS A 198 33.92 -10.85 -0.51
CA CYS A 198 35.00 -11.60 0.13
C CYS A 198 36.33 -10.82 0.08
N GLU A 199 36.59 -10.07 -0.98
CA GLU A 199 37.81 -9.26 -1.14
C GLU A 199 37.77 -7.95 -0.33
N THR A 200 36.60 -7.32 -0.22
CA THR A 200 36.41 -6.08 0.56
C THR A 200 36.35 -6.32 2.07
N SER A 201 36.04 -7.55 2.51
CA SER A 201 36.08 -7.96 3.92
C SER A 201 37.53 -8.24 4.37
N THR A 202 38.35 -7.20 4.55
CA THR A 202 39.82 -7.27 4.78
C THR A 202 40.28 -8.07 6.02
N HIS A 203 39.37 -8.63 6.82
CA HIS A 203 39.66 -9.30 8.10
C HIS A 203 39.25 -10.78 8.15
N VAL A 204 38.76 -11.37 7.05
CA VAL A 204 38.26 -12.75 7.02
C VAL A 204 38.85 -13.51 5.83
N SER A 205 39.41 -14.71 6.06
CA SER A 205 39.90 -15.54 4.95
C SER A 205 38.74 -16.04 4.08
N LYS A 206 38.99 -16.30 2.79
CA LYS A 206 37.98 -16.85 1.85
C LYS A 206 37.31 -18.11 2.38
N THR A 207 38.08 -18.99 3.02
CA THR A 207 37.59 -20.18 3.70
C THR A 207 36.67 -19.85 4.87
N LYS A 208 37.02 -18.88 5.72
CA LYS A 208 36.18 -18.47 6.86
C LYS A 208 34.90 -17.76 6.39
N PHE A 209 34.98 -16.94 5.35
CA PHE A 209 33.81 -16.33 4.71
C PHE A 209 32.85 -17.40 4.18
N GLY A 210 33.35 -18.36 3.40
CA GLY A 210 32.54 -19.45 2.84
C GLY A 210 31.83 -20.28 3.90
N ARG A 211 32.46 -20.53 5.07
CA ARG A 211 31.83 -21.22 6.20
C ARG A 211 30.69 -20.42 6.84
N LEU A 212 30.91 -19.13 7.11
CA LEU A 212 29.89 -18.25 7.68
C LEU A 212 28.72 -18.08 6.72
N TRP A 213 29.00 -17.93 5.42
CA TRP A 213 28.02 -17.83 4.36
C TRP A 213 27.18 -19.10 4.22
N SER A 214 27.83 -20.26 4.18
CA SER A 214 27.15 -21.56 4.13
C SER A 214 26.30 -21.81 5.38
N SER A 215 26.77 -21.40 6.57
CA SER A 215 26.02 -21.54 7.82
C SER A 215 24.75 -20.70 7.85
N LEU A 216 24.80 -19.47 7.31
CA LEU A 216 23.61 -18.63 7.14
C LEU A 216 22.60 -19.27 6.18
N LEU A 217 23.05 -19.75 5.02
CA LEU A 217 22.18 -20.38 4.02
C LEU A 217 21.60 -21.72 4.49
N ASN A 218 22.35 -22.47 5.30
CA ASN A 218 21.88 -23.70 5.94
C ASN A 218 20.94 -23.45 7.13
N ARG A 219 20.64 -22.18 7.47
CA ARG A 219 19.85 -21.76 8.65
C ARG A 219 20.43 -22.23 9.99
N THR A 220 21.73 -22.55 10.04
CA THR A 220 22.43 -22.93 11.28
C THR A 220 23.02 -21.72 12.01
N MET A 221 22.95 -20.54 11.40
CA MET A 221 23.43 -19.27 11.94
C MET A 221 22.49 -18.13 11.55
N LYS A 222 22.16 -17.26 12.53
CA LYS A 222 21.41 -16.04 12.29
C LYS A 222 22.26 -14.94 11.66
N PHE A 223 21.61 -14.02 10.97
CA PHE A 223 22.23 -12.94 10.20
C PHE A 223 23.05 -11.98 11.08
N ASP A 224 22.57 -11.63 12.27
CA ASP A 224 23.29 -10.77 13.22
C ASP A 224 24.60 -11.43 13.73
N VAL A 225 24.57 -12.74 13.98
CA VAL A 225 25.73 -13.54 14.37
C VAL A 225 26.75 -13.63 13.22
N MET A 226 26.26 -13.80 11.98
CA MET A 226 27.10 -13.82 10.78
C MET A 226 27.78 -12.47 10.54
N GLN A 227 27.08 -11.34 10.74
CA GLN A 227 27.65 -10.00 10.67
C GLN A 227 28.76 -9.75 11.70
N LEU A 228 28.56 -10.20 12.94
CA LEU A 228 29.59 -10.14 14.00
C LEU A 228 30.83 -10.95 13.59
N GLY A 229 30.63 -12.11 12.95
CA GLY A 229 31.72 -12.94 12.42
C GLY A 229 32.48 -12.33 11.24
N LEU A 230 31.82 -11.47 10.45
CA LEU A 230 32.39 -10.74 9.32
C LEU A 230 33.02 -9.40 9.70
N GLY A 231 32.74 -8.87 10.91
CA GLY A 231 33.24 -7.58 11.37
C GLY A 231 32.54 -6.37 10.73
N THR A 232 31.31 -6.54 10.23
CA THR A 232 30.56 -5.53 9.45
C THR A 232 29.44 -4.83 10.24
N GLY A 233 29.46 -4.96 11.58
CA GLY A 233 28.36 -4.53 12.47
C GLY A 233 28.00 -3.03 12.46
N SER A 234 28.85 -2.16 11.89
CA SER A 234 28.63 -0.69 11.87
C SER A 234 28.28 -0.10 10.50
N ASP A 235 28.33 -0.86 9.39
CA ASP A 235 28.07 -0.35 8.04
C ASP A 235 26.70 -0.79 7.51
N GLN A 236 25.69 0.07 7.64
CA GLN A 236 24.32 -0.21 7.21
C GLN A 236 24.19 -0.48 5.69
N SER A 237 25.04 0.13 4.87
CA SER A 237 24.99 -0.06 3.41
C SER A 237 25.49 -1.45 3.01
N LEU A 238 26.57 -1.89 3.65
CA LEU A 238 27.14 -3.22 3.48
C LEU A 238 26.19 -4.30 4.00
N GLN A 239 25.55 -4.06 5.14
CA GLN A 239 24.55 -4.99 5.71
C GLN A 239 23.33 -5.16 4.79
N ALA A 240 22.84 -4.06 4.20
CA ALA A 240 21.75 -4.12 3.23
C ALA A 240 22.14 -4.94 2.00
N HIS A 241 23.37 -4.79 1.50
CA HIS A 241 23.91 -5.54 0.38
C HIS A 241 24.10 -7.04 0.69
N ILE A 242 24.68 -7.38 1.85
CA ILE A 242 24.86 -8.77 2.31
C ILE A 242 23.50 -9.47 2.43
N SER A 243 22.51 -8.82 3.07
CA SER A 243 21.15 -9.38 3.18
C SER A 243 20.50 -9.61 1.82
N GLN A 244 20.78 -8.75 0.83
CA GLN A 244 20.22 -8.85 -0.50
C GLN A 244 20.78 -10.05 -1.25
N LEU A 245 22.10 -10.24 -1.22
CA LEU A 245 22.76 -11.40 -1.84
C LEU A 245 22.32 -12.71 -1.16
N ALA A 246 22.35 -12.78 0.17
CA ALA A 246 21.95 -13.98 0.89
C ALA A 246 20.49 -14.36 0.61
N PHE A 247 19.59 -13.36 0.61
CA PHE A 247 18.17 -13.57 0.36
C PHE A 247 17.89 -13.98 -1.09
N LEU A 248 18.56 -13.34 -2.06
CA LEU A 248 18.44 -13.71 -3.47
C LEU A 248 18.81 -15.18 -3.69
N GLN A 249 19.85 -15.67 -3.00
CA GLN A 249 20.31 -17.04 -3.15
C GLN A 249 19.44 -18.06 -2.41
N GLN A 250 18.97 -17.76 -1.20
CA GLN A 250 18.13 -18.68 -0.43
C GLN A 250 16.67 -18.69 -0.91
N HIS A 251 16.20 -17.57 -1.47
CA HIS A 251 14.81 -17.37 -1.90
C HIS A 251 14.70 -16.67 -3.27
N PRO A 252 15.26 -17.27 -4.35
CA PRO A 252 15.31 -16.63 -5.67
C PRO A 252 13.94 -16.32 -6.28
N GLY A 253 12.94 -17.18 -6.07
CA GLY A 253 11.57 -16.94 -6.54
C GLY A 253 10.95 -15.70 -5.88
N ILE A 254 11.07 -15.58 -4.56
CA ILE A 254 10.54 -14.43 -3.80
C ILE A 254 11.28 -13.15 -4.19
N SER A 255 12.62 -13.20 -4.30
CA SER A 255 13.42 -12.03 -4.67
C SER A 255 13.13 -11.52 -6.08
N ARG A 256 12.64 -12.36 -6.99
CA ARG A 256 12.20 -11.95 -8.34
C ARG A 256 10.81 -11.32 -8.33
N ASP A 257 9.91 -11.86 -7.50
CA ASP A 257 8.48 -11.55 -7.57
C ASP A 257 8.07 -10.38 -6.62
N TYR A 258 8.88 -10.06 -5.61
CA TYR A 258 8.61 -9.03 -4.59
C TYR A 258 9.75 -8.01 -4.43
N GLU A 259 9.41 -6.73 -4.24
CA GLU A 259 10.34 -5.73 -3.70
C GLU A 259 10.47 -5.93 -2.19
N THR A 260 11.69 -6.10 -1.67
CA THR A 260 11.94 -6.43 -0.26
C THR A 260 12.76 -5.35 0.44
N THR A 261 12.41 -5.05 1.69
CA THR A 261 13.24 -4.22 2.59
C THR A 261 14.34 -5.05 3.24
N HIS A 262 15.39 -4.39 3.76
CA HIS A 262 16.46 -5.06 4.51
C HIS A 262 15.91 -5.89 5.68
N HIS A 263 14.98 -5.33 6.46
CA HIS A 263 14.39 -6.02 7.61
C HIS A 263 13.65 -7.31 7.22
N GLN A 264 12.83 -7.26 6.16
CA GLN A 264 12.09 -8.43 5.68
C GLN A 264 13.04 -9.54 5.19
N ARG A 265 14.14 -9.17 4.51
CA ARG A 265 15.15 -10.13 4.10
C ARG A 265 15.80 -10.81 5.30
N VAL A 266 16.18 -10.04 6.32
CA VAL A 266 16.81 -10.58 7.53
C VAL A 266 15.85 -11.50 8.29
N GLU A 267 14.60 -11.10 8.46
CA GLU A 267 13.58 -11.91 9.13
C GLU A 267 13.38 -13.28 8.45
N ALA A 268 13.42 -13.31 7.12
CA ALA A 268 13.30 -14.54 6.33
C ALA A 268 14.56 -15.42 6.38
N LEU A 269 15.74 -14.80 6.34
CA LEU A 269 17.03 -15.48 6.51
C LEU A 269 17.14 -16.12 7.90
N ASP A 270 16.62 -15.45 8.94
CA ASP A 270 16.64 -15.92 10.33
C ASP A 270 15.54 -16.93 10.68
N SER A 271 14.64 -17.22 9.74
CA SER A 271 13.57 -18.20 9.92
C SER A 271 14.12 -19.62 10.00
N SER A 272 13.45 -20.51 10.74
CA SER A 272 13.97 -21.87 11.00
C SER A 272 13.71 -22.83 9.84
N THR A 273 12.72 -22.52 8.98
CA THR A 273 12.37 -23.32 7.80
C THR A 273 12.10 -22.45 6.58
N SER A 274 12.22 -23.03 5.37
CA SER A 274 11.85 -22.33 4.13
C SER A 274 10.36 -21.98 4.07
N GLN A 275 9.49 -22.76 4.71
CA GLN A 275 8.05 -22.47 4.82
C GLN A 275 7.76 -21.27 5.74
N GLU A 276 8.49 -21.13 6.85
CA GLU A 276 8.39 -19.94 7.72
C GLU A 276 8.90 -18.68 7.01
N ALA A 277 10.03 -18.80 6.29
CA ALA A 277 10.57 -17.70 5.49
C ALA A 277 9.62 -17.31 4.35
N GLU A 278 9.01 -18.30 3.67
CA GLU A 278 7.95 -18.07 2.70
C GLU A 278 6.73 -17.43 3.35
N ALA A 279 6.35 -17.80 4.59
CA ALA A 279 5.22 -17.21 5.31
C ALA A 279 5.41 -15.72 5.65
N CYS A 280 6.65 -15.23 5.73
CA CYS A 280 6.94 -13.79 5.82
C CYS A 280 6.47 -13.01 4.57
N PHE A 281 6.37 -13.68 3.41
CA PHE A 281 6.00 -13.09 2.11
C PHE A 281 4.73 -13.68 1.50
N ALA A 282 4.27 -14.84 1.95
CA ALA A 282 2.94 -15.35 1.70
C ALA A 282 2.00 -14.33 2.34
N ARG A 283 1.27 -13.57 1.51
CA ARG A 283 0.24 -12.63 1.95
C ARG A 283 -0.46 -13.23 3.16
N ARG A 284 -0.32 -12.61 4.34
CA ARG A 284 -0.96 -13.09 5.58
C ARG A 284 -2.41 -13.46 5.26
N PRO A 285 -2.79 -14.75 5.15
CA PRO A 285 -4.02 -15.14 4.46
C PRO A 285 -5.29 -14.83 5.24
N ASN A 286 -5.19 -14.21 6.43
CA ASN A 286 -6.33 -13.90 7.27
C ASN A 286 -6.59 -12.40 7.46
N TYR A 287 -5.62 -11.51 7.24
CA TYR A 287 -5.79 -10.09 7.55
C TYR A 287 -6.15 -9.26 6.30
N GLU A 288 -5.39 -9.39 5.21
CA GLU A 288 -5.72 -8.69 3.94
C GLU A 288 -7.00 -9.24 3.29
N THR A 289 -7.27 -10.54 3.42
CA THR A 289 -8.51 -11.20 3.00
C THR A 289 -9.70 -10.71 3.82
N LEU A 290 -9.59 -10.64 5.15
CA LEU A 290 -10.67 -10.15 6.00
C LEU A 290 -11.02 -8.68 5.68
N GLN A 291 -10.02 -7.82 5.50
CA GLN A 291 -10.25 -6.43 5.09
C GLN A 291 -10.91 -6.36 3.71
N GLY A 292 -10.43 -7.14 2.74
CA GLY A 292 -11.05 -7.26 1.42
C GLY A 292 -12.51 -7.72 1.49
N GLU A 293 -12.82 -8.69 2.34
CA GLU A 293 -14.19 -9.17 2.58
C GLU A 293 -15.09 -8.12 3.23
N ILE A 294 -14.56 -7.36 4.21
CA ILE A 294 -15.29 -6.26 4.86
C ILE A 294 -15.63 -5.19 3.82
N VAL A 295 -14.66 -4.79 2.99
CA VAL A 295 -14.87 -3.78 1.94
C VAL A 295 -15.86 -4.27 0.88
N ALA A 296 -15.75 -5.53 0.44
CA ALA A 296 -16.66 -6.13 -0.53
C ALA A 296 -18.10 -6.18 -0.01
N GLU A 297 -18.30 -6.52 1.26
CA GLU A 297 -19.62 -6.54 1.88
C GLU A 297 -20.18 -5.13 2.12
N GLY A 298 -19.33 -4.19 2.54
CA GLY A 298 -19.68 -2.77 2.64
C GLY A 298 -20.15 -2.18 1.32
N TYR A 299 -19.56 -2.60 0.20
CA TYR A 299 -19.98 -2.20 -1.14
C TYR A 299 -21.41 -2.66 -1.50
N ASP A 300 -21.96 -3.65 -0.82
CA ASP A 300 -23.30 -4.18 -1.04
C ASP A 300 -24.34 -3.70 0.01
N ARG A 301 -23.92 -3.02 1.09
CA ARG A 301 -24.82 -2.42 2.12
C ARG A 301 -25.77 -1.38 1.54
N THR A 302 -26.89 -1.06 2.18
CA THR A 302 -27.86 -0.07 1.68
C THR A 302 -27.24 1.31 1.39
N TYR A 303 -27.58 1.91 0.25
CA TYR A 303 -27.13 3.27 -0.09
C TYR A 303 -27.99 4.32 0.60
N THR A 304 -27.38 5.26 1.29
CA THR A 304 -28.08 6.32 2.02
C THR A 304 -28.16 7.60 1.19
N ASN A 305 -29.21 8.40 1.41
CA ASN A 305 -29.36 9.74 0.85
C ASN A 305 -29.38 9.81 -0.71
N ALA A 306 -29.92 8.78 -1.37
CA ALA A 306 -30.00 8.70 -2.84
C ALA A 306 -30.66 9.93 -3.49
N GLU A 307 -31.70 10.49 -2.87
CA GLU A 307 -32.42 11.68 -3.35
C GLU A 307 -31.51 12.91 -3.51
N ARG A 308 -30.48 13.06 -2.68
CA ARG A 308 -29.57 14.22 -2.71
C ARG A 308 -28.30 13.97 -3.52
N ILE A 309 -28.03 12.73 -3.92
CA ILE A 309 -26.76 12.34 -4.56
C ILE A 309 -27.01 11.73 -5.95
N VAL A 310 -27.81 10.67 -6.01
CA VAL A 310 -28.08 9.91 -7.24
C VAL A 310 -28.95 10.73 -8.19
N ILE A 311 -30.06 11.30 -7.70
CA ILE A 311 -31.02 12.02 -8.54
C ILE A 311 -30.39 13.28 -9.19
N PRO A 312 -29.66 14.16 -8.47
CA PRO A 312 -29.00 15.30 -9.10
C PRO A 312 -27.92 14.88 -10.10
N THR A 313 -27.13 13.86 -9.78
CA THR A 313 -26.09 13.33 -10.69
C THR A 313 -26.72 12.78 -11.97
N LEU A 314 -27.80 12.02 -11.85
CA LEU A 314 -28.54 11.48 -12.99
C LEU A 314 -29.09 12.61 -13.87
N LYS A 315 -29.65 13.65 -13.26
CA LYS A 315 -30.16 14.82 -13.98
C LYS A 315 -29.05 15.51 -14.80
N ILE A 316 -27.89 15.75 -14.19
CA ILE A 316 -26.73 16.33 -14.90
C ILE A 316 -26.34 15.47 -16.11
N LEU A 317 -26.27 14.14 -15.94
CA LEU A 317 -25.94 13.22 -17.02
C LEU A 317 -27.01 13.20 -18.13
N GLN A 318 -28.29 13.31 -17.79
CA GLN A 318 -29.38 13.42 -18.75
C GLN A 318 -29.31 14.74 -19.53
N ASP A 319 -29.01 15.85 -18.86
CA ASP A 319 -28.85 17.17 -19.48
C ASP A 319 -27.64 17.17 -20.43
N PHE A 320 -26.53 16.54 -20.05
CA PHE A 320 -25.36 16.37 -20.91
C PHE A 320 -25.64 15.49 -22.12
N ALA A 321 -26.32 14.36 -21.92
CA ALA A 321 -26.72 13.48 -23.02
C ALA A 321 -27.68 14.19 -24.00
N ALA A 322 -28.58 15.03 -23.50
CA ALA A 322 -29.47 15.86 -24.33
C ALA A 322 -28.71 16.92 -25.13
N ALA A 323 -27.68 17.53 -24.53
CA ALA A 323 -26.86 18.57 -25.14
C ALA A 323 -25.82 18.03 -26.15
N TRP A 324 -25.63 16.72 -26.22
CA TRP A 324 -24.65 16.10 -27.12
C TRP A 324 -24.92 16.44 -28.60
N LEU A 325 -23.98 17.18 -29.18
CA LEU A 325 -23.92 17.57 -30.58
C LEU A 325 -22.46 17.45 -31.06
N PRO A 326 -22.15 16.61 -32.06
CA PRO A 326 -20.79 16.45 -32.58
C PRO A 326 -20.13 17.74 -33.08
N ALA A 327 -20.94 18.73 -33.47
CA ALA A 327 -20.45 20.04 -33.91
C ALA A 327 -20.08 20.98 -32.76
N LYS A 328 -20.49 20.68 -31.51
CA LYS A 328 -20.27 21.53 -30.34
C LYS A 328 -19.30 20.91 -29.34
N TYR A 329 -19.35 19.60 -29.16
CA TYR A 329 -18.57 18.88 -28.15
C TYR A 329 -17.62 17.85 -28.77
N VAL A 330 -16.51 17.55 -28.11
CA VAL A 330 -15.50 16.60 -28.60
C VAL A 330 -16.04 15.17 -28.68
N ALA A 331 -16.77 14.71 -27.66
CA ALA A 331 -17.40 13.40 -27.56
C ALA A 331 -18.43 13.39 -26.40
N PRO A 332 -19.39 12.44 -26.35
CA PRO A 332 -20.42 12.35 -25.32
C PRO A 332 -19.88 11.71 -24.03
N TYR A 333 -18.98 12.41 -23.33
CA TYR A 333 -18.45 11.95 -22.05
C TYR A 333 -18.22 13.10 -21.06
N THR A 334 -18.18 12.75 -19.76
CA THR A 334 -17.68 13.62 -18.70
C THR A 334 -16.78 12.85 -17.72
N ALA A 335 -16.12 13.57 -16.81
CA ALA A 335 -15.30 13.00 -15.75
C ALA A 335 -16.01 13.09 -14.38
N LEU A 336 -15.80 12.08 -13.51
CA LEU A 336 -16.25 12.05 -12.12
C LEU A 336 -15.06 12.22 -11.18
N ILE A 337 -14.94 13.38 -10.54
CA ILE A 337 -13.81 13.77 -9.68
C ILE A 337 -14.25 13.73 -8.21
N ALA A 338 -13.62 12.84 -7.43
CA ALA A 338 -13.71 12.86 -5.98
C ALA A 338 -12.55 12.06 -5.39
N PRO A 339 -12.14 12.29 -4.13
CA PRO A 339 -11.10 11.48 -3.51
C PRO A 339 -11.51 10.02 -3.36
N SER A 340 -10.52 9.17 -3.04
CA SER A 340 -10.79 7.78 -2.63
C SER A 340 -11.70 7.74 -1.41
N LEU A 341 -12.41 6.62 -1.22
CA LEU A 341 -13.32 6.38 -0.09
C LEU A 341 -14.62 7.22 -0.08
N ASN A 342 -14.76 8.24 -0.95
CA ASN A 342 -15.95 9.09 -1.01
C ASN A 342 -17.19 8.39 -1.64
N GLY A 343 -17.03 7.20 -2.25
CA GLY A 343 -18.14 6.39 -2.75
C GLY A 343 -18.45 6.53 -4.25
N LYS A 344 -17.52 7.04 -5.06
CA LYS A 344 -17.65 7.15 -6.54
C LYS A 344 -18.13 5.87 -7.20
N THR A 345 -17.40 4.77 -6.99
CA THR A 345 -17.74 3.48 -7.57
C THR A 345 -19.11 2.99 -7.13
N ARG A 346 -19.46 3.25 -5.87
CA ARG A 346 -20.78 2.91 -5.35
C ARG A 346 -21.90 3.75 -5.98
N LEU A 347 -21.67 5.04 -6.22
CA LEU A 347 -22.59 5.90 -6.97
C LEU A 347 -22.85 5.37 -8.38
N LEU A 348 -21.82 4.89 -9.09
CA LEU A 348 -21.99 4.28 -10.42
C LEU A 348 -22.91 3.04 -10.38
N LYS A 349 -22.78 2.21 -9.34
CA LYS A 349 -23.69 1.08 -9.11
C LYS A 349 -25.12 1.53 -8.81
N GLU A 350 -25.30 2.55 -7.97
CA GLU A 350 -26.65 3.04 -7.65
C GLU A 350 -27.35 3.74 -8.82
N LEU A 351 -26.62 4.44 -9.69
CA LEU A 351 -27.18 4.96 -10.95
C LEU A 351 -27.81 3.83 -11.80
N SER A 352 -27.28 2.61 -11.70
CA SER A 352 -27.81 1.42 -12.38
C SER A 352 -29.20 1.01 -11.91
N ARG A 353 -29.70 1.53 -10.77
CA ARG A 353 -31.11 1.34 -10.36
C ARG A 353 -32.08 2.19 -11.19
N HIS A 354 -31.59 3.22 -11.86
CA HIS A 354 -32.40 4.22 -12.56
C HIS A 354 -32.19 4.24 -14.08
N ILE A 355 -31.00 3.86 -14.55
CA ILE A 355 -30.63 3.81 -15.98
C ILE A 355 -29.76 2.59 -16.26
N CYS A 356 -29.63 2.15 -17.52
CA CYS A 356 -28.72 1.05 -17.86
C CYS A 356 -27.27 1.51 -17.75
N VAL A 357 -26.57 1.10 -16.68
CA VAL A 357 -25.13 1.35 -16.52
C VAL A 357 -24.35 0.10 -16.95
N VAL A 358 -23.44 0.26 -17.91
CA VAL A 358 -22.41 -0.72 -18.24
C VAL A 358 -21.15 -0.33 -17.47
N TYR A 359 -20.84 -1.09 -16.42
CA TYR A 359 -19.72 -0.81 -15.52
C TYR A 359 -18.43 -1.51 -16.00
N ILE A 360 -17.35 -0.73 -16.11
CA ILE A 360 -16.05 -1.16 -16.61
C ILE A 360 -14.98 -0.70 -15.63
N CYS A 361 -14.40 -1.60 -14.84
CA CYS A 361 -13.29 -1.28 -13.94
C CYS A 361 -11.97 -1.71 -14.59
N ILE A 362 -11.07 -0.78 -14.91
CA ILE A 362 -9.81 -1.09 -15.60
C ILE A 362 -8.57 -0.94 -14.71
N ARG A 363 -8.70 -1.09 -13.39
CA ARG A 363 -7.57 -0.94 -12.45
C ARG A 363 -6.37 -1.86 -12.75
N PRO A 364 -5.16 -1.53 -12.30
CA PRO A 364 -4.00 -2.42 -12.39
C PRO A 364 -4.21 -3.76 -11.67
N ASP A 365 -3.51 -4.81 -12.15
CA ASP A 365 -3.62 -6.19 -11.63
C ASP A 365 -3.26 -6.32 -10.14
N LYS A 366 -2.27 -5.54 -9.70
CA LYS A 366 -1.78 -5.54 -8.31
C LYS A 366 -2.63 -4.68 -7.37
N SER A 367 -3.71 -4.05 -7.84
CA SER A 367 -4.55 -3.17 -7.02
C SER A 367 -5.45 -3.98 -6.09
N THR A 368 -5.43 -3.66 -4.79
CA THR A 368 -6.23 -4.32 -3.74
C THR A 368 -7.65 -3.77 -3.58
N GLY A 369 -8.06 -2.82 -4.43
CA GLY A 369 -9.37 -2.18 -4.32
C GLY A 369 -10.53 -3.10 -4.72
N TYR A 370 -11.73 -2.74 -4.27
CA TYR A 370 -13.00 -3.35 -4.70
C TYR A 370 -13.88 -2.32 -5.42
N PRO A 371 -14.68 -2.70 -6.44
CA PRO A 371 -14.84 -4.02 -7.04
C PRO A 371 -13.61 -4.44 -7.89
N PRO A 372 -13.45 -5.74 -8.19
CA PRO A 372 -12.32 -6.23 -8.98
C PRO A 372 -12.32 -5.65 -10.40
N ARG A 373 -11.17 -5.75 -11.06
CA ARG A 373 -11.00 -5.39 -12.48
C ARG A 373 -11.97 -6.19 -13.35
N SER A 374 -12.54 -5.52 -14.35
CA SER A 374 -13.25 -6.15 -15.46
C SER A 374 -12.24 -6.75 -16.44
N GLU A 375 -11.87 -8.01 -16.23
CA GLU A 375 -10.72 -8.67 -16.84
C GLU A 375 -10.79 -8.66 -18.37
N TRP A 376 -11.93 -9.06 -18.93
CA TRP A 376 -12.15 -9.12 -20.36
C TRP A 376 -12.16 -7.72 -20.98
N ALA A 377 -12.90 -6.79 -20.39
CA ALA A 377 -12.96 -5.41 -20.88
C ALA A 377 -11.59 -4.73 -20.83
N TYR A 378 -10.82 -4.96 -19.76
CA TYR A 378 -9.45 -4.48 -19.62
C TYR A 378 -8.55 -5.00 -20.75
N ARG A 379 -8.59 -6.31 -21.05
CA ARG A 379 -7.80 -6.91 -22.14
C ARG A 379 -8.14 -6.34 -23.51
N ILE A 380 -9.40 -5.93 -23.72
CA ILE A 380 -9.82 -5.32 -24.99
C ILE A 380 -9.44 -3.85 -25.06
N LEU A 381 -9.54 -3.11 -23.95
CA LEU A 381 -9.25 -1.68 -23.90
C LEU A 381 -7.73 -1.42 -23.85
N ILE A 382 -6.98 -2.18 -23.07
CA ILE A 382 -5.55 -1.99 -22.80
C ILE A 382 -4.76 -3.11 -23.51
N ASP A 383 -4.85 -3.17 -24.85
CA ASP A 383 -4.12 -4.15 -25.67
C ASP A 383 -2.92 -3.49 -26.36
N VAL A 384 -1.76 -3.55 -25.69
CA VAL A 384 -0.50 -2.98 -26.18
C VAL A 384 0.01 -3.69 -27.44
N LYS A 385 -0.45 -4.91 -27.73
CA LYS A 385 0.09 -5.78 -28.79
C LYS A 385 -0.63 -5.63 -30.13
N ARG A 386 -1.79 -4.96 -30.18
CA ARG A 386 -2.61 -4.86 -31.39
C ARG A 386 -2.43 -3.55 -32.15
N LYS A 387 -2.11 -3.66 -33.45
CA LYS A 387 -1.90 -2.51 -34.36
C LYS A 387 -3.18 -1.76 -34.79
N SER A 388 -4.38 -2.29 -34.54
CA SER A 388 -5.66 -1.72 -35.04
C SER A 388 -6.72 -1.58 -33.93
N LEU A 389 -6.36 -0.89 -32.85
CA LEU A 389 -7.20 -0.68 -31.68
C LEU A 389 -8.51 0.08 -31.94
N GLU A 390 -8.54 1.03 -32.89
CA GLU A 390 -9.78 1.78 -33.21
C GLU A 390 -10.92 0.85 -33.65
N LYS A 391 -10.64 -0.09 -34.58
CA LYS A 391 -11.64 -1.05 -35.06
C LYS A 391 -12.13 -1.97 -33.94
N GLN A 392 -11.23 -2.34 -33.04
CA GLN A 392 -11.56 -3.15 -31.88
C GLN A 392 -12.50 -2.43 -30.91
N TYR A 393 -12.29 -1.14 -30.70
CA TYR A 393 -13.18 -0.32 -29.86
C TYR A 393 -14.55 -0.11 -30.50
N ASP A 394 -14.60 0.09 -31.82
CA ASP A 394 -15.86 0.13 -32.56
C ASP A 394 -16.66 -1.17 -32.40
N LEU A 395 -15.99 -2.32 -32.56
CA LEU A 395 -16.60 -3.64 -32.35
C LEU A 395 -17.04 -3.85 -30.90
N LEU A 396 -16.24 -3.41 -29.93
CA LEU A 396 -16.60 -3.47 -28.51
C LEU A 396 -17.87 -2.67 -28.24
N LEU A 397 -17.97 -1.44 -28.74
CA LEU A 397 -19.16 -0.61 -28.57
C LEU A 397 -20.40 -1.27 -29.19
N LEU A 398 -20.29 -1.81 -30.41
CA LEU A 398 -21.38 -2.54 -31.07
C LEU A 398 -21.81 -3.78 -30.27
N ALA A 399 -20.84 -4.56 -29.79
CA ALA A 399 -21.08 -5.76 -29.01
C ALA A 399 -21.79 -5.43 -27.67
N ILE A 400 -21.36 -4.36 -27.00
CA ILE A 400 -22.03 -3.85 -25.79
C ILE A 400 -23.49 -3.49 -26.07
N LEU A 401 -23.76 -2.71 -27.13
CA LEU A 401 -25.12 -2.30 -27.50
C LEU A 401 -26.02 -3.51 -27.79
N HIS A 402 -25.51 -4.51 -28.52
CA HIS A 402 -26.25 -5.74 -28.81
C HIS A 402 -26.47 -6.62 -27.58
N ALA A 403 -25.47 -6.74 -26.70
CA ALA A 403 -25.60 -7.50 -25.45
C ALA A 403 -26.65 -6.87 -24.53
N VAL A 404 -26.62 -5.55 -24.35
CA VAL A 404 -27.64 -4.80 -23.60
C VAL A 404 -29.03 -5.02 -24.20
N ALA A 405 -29.17 -4.85 -25.52
CA ALA A 405 -30.45 -5.03 -26.19
C ALA A 405 -31.01 -6.45 -25.98
N THR A 406 -30.17 -7.46 -26.20
CA THR A 406 -30.52 -8.87 -26.06
C THR A 406 -30.92 -9.21 -24.62
N PHE A 407 -30.26 -8.63 -23.61
CA PHE A 407 -30.60 -8.84 -22.21
C PHE A 407 -32.02 -8.34 -21.90
N PHE A 408 -32.32 -7.07 -22.23
CA PHE A 408 -33.61 -6.47 -21.90
C PHE A 408 -34.77 -6.99 -22.75
N GLU A 409 -34.52 -7.45 -23.99
CA GLU A 409 -35.52 -8.11 -24.85
C GLU A 409 -35.97 -9.47 -24.28
N LYS A 410 -35.09 -10.20 -23.58
CA LYS A 410 -35.42 -11.49 -22.96
C LYS A 410 -36.27 -11.36 -21.69
N GLN A 411 -36.30 -10.17 -21.07
CA GLN A 411 -37.10 -9.93 -19.87
C GLN A 411 -38.59 -9.83 -20.21
N LYS A 412 -39.46 -10.29 -19.30
CA LYS A 412 -40.91 -10.25 -19.51
C LYS A 412 -41.41 -8.80 -19.50
N SER A 413 -42.35 -8.48 -20.39
CA SER A 413 -42.89 -7.13 -20.54
C SER A 413 -43.63 -6.61 -19.29
N GLN A 414 -44.18 -7.50 -18.45
CA GLN A 414 -44.87 -7.13 -17.22
C GLN A 414 -43.96 -6.92 -16.00
N MET A 415 -42.64 -7.13 -16.12
CA MET A 415 -41.71 -6.90 -15.00
C MET A 415 -41.67 -5.42 -14.62
N ALA A 416 -41.74 -5.13 -13.32
CA ALA A 416 -41.58 -3.78 -12.80
C ALA A 416 -40.18 -3.23 -13.14
N THR A 417 -40.07 -1.92 -13.40
CA THR A 417 -38.78 -1.28 -13.73
C THR A 417 -37.70 -1.59 -12.68
N SER A 418 -38.06 -1.56 -11.39
CA SER A 418 -37.16 -1.92 -10.28
C SER A 418 -36.55 -3.31 -10.44
N ASP A 419 -37.37 -4.32 -10.78
CA ASP A 419 -36.96 -5.71 -10.86
C ASP A 419 -36.09 -5.95 -12.09
N ARG A 420 -36.41 -5.26 -13.20
CA ARG A 420 -35.59 -5.28 -14.43
C ARG A 420 -34.20 -4.72 -14.17
N MET A 421 -34.11 -3.61 -13.43
CA MET A 421 -32.84 -2.97 -13.09
C MET A 421 -32.05 -3.75 -12.04
N GLU A 422 -32.70 -4.35 -11.05
CA GLU A 422 -32.03 -5.24 -10.09
C GLU A 422 -31.45 -6.48 -10.79
N SER A 423 -32.21 -7.07 -11.73
CA SER A 423 -31.73 -8.15 -12.59
C SER A 423 -30.52 -7.71 -13.43
N TRP A 424 -30.56 -6.50 -13.98
CA TRP A 424 -29.44 -5.91 -14.72
C TRP A 424 -28.19 -5.74 -13.84
N ILE A 425 -28.32 -5.17 -12.64
CA ILE A 425 -27.21 -5.03 -11.68
C ILE A 425 -26.57 -6.38 -11.39
N ASN A 426 -27.39 -7.40 -11.15
CA ASN A 426 -26.93 -8.77 -10.87
C ASN A 426 -26.19 -9.42 -12.05
N HIS A 427 -26.50 -9.00 -13.28
CA HIS A 427 -25.89 -9.48 -14.52
C HIS A 427 -24.62 -8.72 -14.91
N SER A 428 -24.55 -7.42 -14.60
CA SER A 428 -23.54 -6.49 -15.13
C SER A 428 -22.48 -6.03 -14.11
N PHE A 429 -22.72 -6.16 -12.80
CA PHE A 429 -21.75 -5.77 -11.75
C PHE A 429 -21.10 -7.00 -11.08
N PRO A 430 -19.84 -6.85 -10.60
CA PRO A 430 -19.19 -7.87 -9.76
C PRO A 430 -19.98 -8.15 -8.47
N LYS A 431 -19.86 -9.39 -7.97
CA LYS A 431 -20.49 -9.83 -6.71
C LYS A 431 -19.47 -10.51 -5.80
N LYS A 432 -19.61 -10.32 -4.48
CA LYS A 432 -18.71 -10.88 -3.44
C LYS A 432 -18.41 -12.38 -3.60
N HIS A 433 -19.40 -13.18 -4.01
CA HIS A 433 -19.27 -14.64 -4.13
C HIS A 433 -19.00 -15.15 -5.56
N ARG A 434 -18.69 -14.26 -6.51
CA ARG A 434 -18.41 -14.63 -7.91
C ARG A 434 -16.97 -14.24 -8.23
N SER A 435 -16.11 -15.21 -8.52
CA SER A 435 -14.78 -14.92 -9.06
C SER A 435 -14.89 -14.57 -10.55
N GLY A 436 -14.04 -13.65 -11.00
CA GLY A 436 -13.98 -13.22 -12.40
C GLY A 436 -15.08 -12.24 -12.81
N ASP A 437 -15.23 -12.10 -14.13
CA ASP A 437 -16.12 -11.11 -14.72
C ASP A 437 -17.62 -11.43 -14.51
N PRO A 438 -18.48 -10.40 -14.40
CA PRO A 438 -19.92 -10.59 -14.45
C PRO A 438 -20.37 -11.21 -15.79
N PRO A 439 -21.46 -12.00 -15.82
CA PRO A 439 -21.96 -12.72 -16.99
C PRO A 439 -22.16 -11.83 -18.24
N PHE A 440 -22.43 -10.55 -18.03
CA PHE A 440 -22.49 -9.56 -19.10
C PHE A 440 -21.27 -9.60 -20.03
N TRP A 441 -20.05 -9.73 -19.52
CA TRP A 441 -18.85 -9.72 -20.37
C TRP A 441 -18.73 -10.96 -21.24
N LEU A 442 -19.25 -12.10 -20.81
CA LEU A 442 -19.34 -13.29 -21.65
C LEU A 442 -20.32 -13.07 -22.81
N ASP A 443 -21.43 -12.37 -22.58
CA ASP A 443 -22.37 -12.01 -23.65
C ASP A 443 -21.72 -11.04 -24.64
N VAL A 444 -20.99 -10.03 -24.16
CA VAL A 444 -20.25 -9.08 -25.01
C VAL A 444 -19.18 -9.81 -25.83
N GLN A 445 -18.44 -10.75 -25.22
CA GLN A 445 -17.47 -11.58 -25.93
C GLN A 445 -18.10 -12.33 -27.09
N LYS A 446 -19.20 -13.06 -26.84
CA LYS A 446 -19.92 -13.82 -27.86
C LYS A 446 -20.45 -12.91 -28.97
N GLN A 447 -20.98 -11.73 -28.61
CA GLN A 447 -21.39 -10.75 -29.61
C GLN A 447 -20.20 -10.35 -30.47
N MET A 448 -19.09 -9.94 -29.86
CA MET A 448 -17.89 -9.47 -30.55
C MET A 448 -17.29 -10.53 -31.50
N GLU A 449 -17.26 -11.81 -31.11
CA GLU A 449 -16.83 -12.93 -31.94
C GLU A 449 -17.72 -13.15 -33.18
N SER A 450 -19.01 -12.82 -33.07
CA SER A 450 -19.97 -12.93 -34.18
C SER A 450 -19.95 -11.75 -35.16
N LEU A 451 -19.35 -10.61 -34.79
CA LEU A 451 -19.29 -9.43 -35.65
C LEU A 451 -18.12 -9.53 -36.63
N THR A 452 -18.40 -9.47 -37.93
CA THR A 452 -17.36 -9.37 -38.96
C THR A 452 -16.85 -7.93 -39.14
N MET A 453 -15.57 -7.82 -39.53
CA MET A 453 -14.92 -6.55 -39.90
C MET A 453 -15.45 -6.04 -41.24
N LEU A 454 -15.88 -4.77 -41.30
CA LEU A 454 -16.52 -4.18 -42.49
C LEU A 454 -15.97 -2.77 -42.81
N SER A 455 -16.40 -2.19 -43.94
CA SER A 455 -16.04 -0.83 -44.33
C SER A 455 -16.62 0.24 -43.38
N GLU A 456 -16.12 1.47 -43.43
CA GLU A 456 -16.58 2.56 -42.55
C GLU A 456 -18.06 2.91 -42.72
N LYS A 457 -18.55 2.90 -43.97
CA LYS A 457 -19.95 3.24 -44.29
C LYS A 457 -20.93 2.20 -43.74
N GLU A 458 -20.56 0.92 -43.83
CA GLU A 458 -21.32 -0.20 -43.25
C GLU A 458 -21.29 -0.16 -41.72
N SER A 459 -20.14 0.21 -41.14
CA SER A 459 -19.97 0.38 -39.69
C SER A 459 -20.89 1.45 -39.11
N ALA A 460 -21.06 2.59 -39.79
CA ALA A 460 -21.97 3.66 -39.36
C ALA A 460 -23.45 3.22 -39.37
N GLY A 461 -23.86 2.45 -40.39
CA GLY A 461 -25.21 1.87 -40.47
C GLY A 461 -25.49 0.91 -39.31
N ARG A 462 -24.56 -0.02 -39.06
CA ARG A 462 -24.66 -0.98 -37.94
C ARG A 462 -24.72 -0.31 -36.59
N LEU A 463 -23.93 0.75 -36.37
CA LEU A 463 -23.98 1.52 -35.12
C LEU A 463 -25.37 2.14 -34.91
N LYS A 464 -25.94 2.74 -35.95
CA LYS A 464 -27.30 3.32 -35.90
C LYS A 464 -28.36 2.26 -35.57
N ASP A 465 -28.27 1.08 -36.19
CA ASP A 465 -29.20 -0.02 -35.94
C ASP A 465 -29.06 -0.59 -34.52
N ALA A 466 -27.83 -0.78 -34.04
CA ALA A 466 -27.55 -1.22 -32.69
C ALA A 466 -28.07 -0.23 -31.63
N LEU A 467 -27.86 1.08 -31.86
CA LEU A 467 -28.38 2.15 -31.00
C LEU A 467 -29.91 2.17 -30.99
N SER A 468 -30.55 2.04 -32.16
CA SER A 468 -32.01 1.97 -32.27
C SER A 468 -32.59 0.78 -31.52
N ARG A 469 -31.97 -0.40 -31.67
CA ARG A 469 -32.37 -1.62 -30.96
C ARG A 469 -32.21 -1.47 -29.44
N MET A 470 -31.06 -0.96 -28.98
CA MET A 470 -30.81 -0.68 -27.56
C MET A 470 -31.82 0.33 -26.98
N LYS A 471 -32.13 1.40 -27.71
CA LYS A 471 -33.12 2.40 -27.28
C LYS A 471 -34.53 1.80 -27.19
N LYS A 472 -34.89 0.93 -28.12
CA LYS A 472 -36.17 0.21 -28.09
C LYS A 472 -36.25 -0.75 -26.91
N SER A 473 -35.20 -1.54 -26.65
CA SER A 473 -35.17 -2.51 -25.56
C SER A 473 -35.17 -1.86 -24.17
N THR A 474 -34.69 -0.62 -24.05
CA THR A 474 -34.64 0.16 -22.80
C THR A 474 -35.79 1.18 -22.66
N SER A 475 -36.80 1.14 -23.54
CA SER A 475 -37.93 2.09 -23.54
C SER A 475 -38.78 2.06 -22.26
N PHE A 476 -38.71 0.98 -21.48
CA PHE A 476 -39.39 0.85 -20.18
C PHE A 476 -38.86 1.82 -19.11
N LEU A 477 -37.70 2.44 -19.33
CA LEU A 477 -37.17 3.51 -18.46
C LEU A 477 -37.99 4.81 -18.56
N GLY A 478 -38.94 4.89 -19.49
CA GLY A 478 -39.75 6.08 -19.73
C GLY A 478 -39.05 7.11 -20.63
N PRO A 479 -39.63 8.31 -20.78
CA PRO A 479 -39.02 9.37 -21.57
C PRO A 479 -37.74 9.86 -20.88
N THR A 480 -36.59 9.47 -21.41
CA THR A 480 -35.26 9.85 -20.91
C THR A 480 -34.36 10.26 -22.08
N ASN A 481 -33.48 11.23 -21.82
CA ASN A 481 -32.40 11.61 -22.75
C ASN A 481 -31.16 10.70 -22.60
N LEU A 482 -31.15 9.81 -21.61
CA LEU A 482 -30.08 8.87 -21.32
C LEU A 482 -30.66 7.48 -21.05
N ASN A 483 -30.42 6.56 -21.98
CA ASN A 483 -30.81 5.16 -21.91
C ASN A 483 -29.66 4.30 -21.38
N LEU A 484 -28.42 4.58 -21.82
CA LEU A 484 -27.23 3.80 -21.50
C LEU A 484 -26.08 4.70 -21.09
N LEU A 485 -25.48 4.39 -19.94
CA LEU A 485 -24.27 5.02 -19.43
C LEU A 485 -23.11 4.03 -19.45
N LEU A 486 -22.04 4.37 -20.17
CA LEU A 486 -20.75 3.67 -20.10
C LEU A 486 -19.97 4.23 -18.92
N ALA A 487 -19.87 3.48 -17.82
CA ALA A 487 -19.18 3.89 -16.61
C ALA A 487 -17.79 3.24 -16.55
N ILE A 488 -16.76 4.03 -16.87
CA ILE A 488 -15.37 3.58 -16.89
C ILE A 488 -14.73 4.04 -15.58
N ASP A 489 -14.50 3.09 -14.69
CA ASP A 489 -13.88 3.30 -13.39
C ASP A 489 -12.40 2.95 -13.44
N GLU A 490 -11.61 3.64 -12.61
CA GLU A 490 -10.14 3.59 -12.62
C GLU A 490 -9.57 3.95 -14.01
N ALA A 491 -10.22 4.94 -14.66
CA ALA A 491 -10.03 5.31 -16.04
C ALA A 491 -8.60 5.75 -16.41
N SER A 492 -7.74 6.12 -15.45
CA SER A 492 -6.38 6.62 -15.67
C SER A 492 -5.47 5.64 -16.41
N GLN A 493 -5.82 4.36 -16.44
CA GLN A 493 -5.12 3.36 -17.26
C GLN A 493 -5.31 3.62 -18.77
N LEU A 494 -6.35 4.34 -19.19
CA LEU A 494 -6.51 4.74 -20.59
C LEU A 494 -5.50 5.80 -21.04
N LEU A 495 -4.80 6.45 -20.13
CA LEU A 495 -3.88 7.53 -20.49
C LEU A 495 -2.50 7.03 -20.93
N TYR A 496 -2.24 5.73 -20.81
CA TYR A 496 -1.07 5.09 -21.40
C TYR A 496 -1.23 4.94 -22.93
N SER A 497 -0.11 4.89 -23.64
CA SER A 497 -0.02 4.56 -25.07
C SER A 497 0.67 3.20 -25.25
N SER A 498 0.62 2.64 -26.46
CA SER A 498 1.59 1.60 -26.83
C SER A 498 3.01 2.17 -26.89
N GLU A 499 4.02 1.30 -26.80
CA GLU A 499 5.42 1.65 -26.53
C GLU A 499 6.08 2.63 -27.53
N SER A 500 5.44 2.96 -28.66
CA SER A 500 5.99 3.92 -29.61
C SER A 500 5.57 5.38 -29.28
N PRO A 501 6.49 6.36 -29.38
CA PRO A 501 6.21 7.78 -29.09
C PRO A 501 5.12 8.43 -29.97
N ASP A 502 4.83 7.83 -31.13
CA ASP A 502 3.83 8.33 -32.10
C ASP A 502 2.43 7.70 -31.90
N ASP A 503 2.31 6.71 -31.01
CA ASP A 503 1.04 6.03 -30.76
C ASP A 503 0.06 6.85 -29.93
N TRP A 504 -1.22 6.69 -30.24
CA TRP A 504 -2.28 7.35 -29.50
C TRP A 504 -2.50 6.67 -28.16
N THR A 505 -2.83 7.46 -27.14
CA THR A 505 -3.30 6.92 -25.87
C THR A 505 -4.59 6.14 -26.07
N PHE A 506 -4.80 5.08 -25.27
CA PHE A 506 -6.04 4.30 -25.29
C PHE A 506 -7.28 5.20 -25.12
N PHE A 507 -7.16 6.26 -24.32
CA PHE A 507 -8.18 7.27 -24.11
C PHE A 507 -8.52 8.02 -25.40
N ARG A 508 -7.53 8.38 -26.22
CA ARG A 508 -7.78 9.08 -27.49
C ARG A 508 -8.56 8.19 -28.45
N ILE A 509 -8.28 6.89 -28.45
CA ILE A 509 -8.99 5.88 -29.26
C ILE A 509 -10.44 5.74 -28.77
N LEU A 510 -10.65 5.63 -27.45
CA LEU A 510 -11.98 5.64 -26.84
C LEU A 510 -12.76 6.90 -27.20
N ARG A 511 -12.16 8.07 -27.03
CA ARG A 511 -12.79 9.37 -27.30
C ARG A 511 -13.27 9.46 -28.74
N ARG A 512 -12.47 8.99 -29.71
CA ARG A 512 -12.86 8.95 -31.12
C ARG A 512 -13.97 7.96 -31.41
N THR A 513 -13.97 6.81 -30.73
CA THR A 513 -15.05 5.82 -30.81
C THR A 513 -16.37 6.42 -30.31
N LEU A 514 -16.34 7.09 -29.16
CA LEU A 514 -17.51 7.78 -28.59
C LEU A 514 -17.99 8.94 -29.48
N ALA A 515 -17.09 9.66 -30.13
CA ALA A 515 -17.45 10.76 -31.04
C ALA A 515 -18.28 10.30 -32.27
N LYS A 516 -18.23 9.01 -32.63
CA LYS A 516 -19.06 8.43 -33.71
C LYS A 516 -20.52 8.26 -33.32
N ILE A 517 -20.87 8.37 -32.04
CA ILE A 517 -22.24 8.23 -31.54
C ILE A 517 -23.09 9.42 -32.03
N PRO A 518 -24.20 9.18 -32.76
CA PRO A 518 -25.11 10.25 -33.20
C PRO A 518 -25.75 11.00 -32.02
N SER A 519 -26.11 12.26 -32.25
CA SER A 519 -26.92 13.07 -31.31
C SER A 519 -28.27 12.40 -31.02
N ALA A 520 -28.82 12.63 -29.82
CA ALA A 520 -30.12 12.09 -29.38
C ALA A 520 -30.24 10.54 -29.40
N SER A 521 -29.10 9.84 -29.36
CA SER A 521 -29.01 8.37 -29.29
C SER A 521 -29.31 7.79 -27.91
N GLY A 522 -29.24 8.61 -26.85
CA GLY A 522 -29.44 8.16 -25.47
C GLY A 522 -28.23 7.46 -24.86
N VAL A 523 -27.03 7.61 -25.42
CA VAL A 523 -25.79 7.03 -24.91
C VAL A 523 -24.85 8.12 -24.44
N PHE A 524 -24.26 7.94 -23.25
CA PHE A 524 -23.25 8.83 -22.70
C PHE A 524 -22.20 8.03 -21.92
N ALA A 525 -21.00 8.60 -21.73
CA ALA A 525 -19.94 7.97 -20.95
C ALA A 525 -19.53 8.82 -19.74
N ILE A 526 -19.11 8.16 -18.66
CA ILE A 526 -18.52 8.79 -17.48
C ILE A 526 -17.20 8.10 -17.15
N LEU A 527 -16.13 8.89 -17.00
CA LEU A 527 -14.81 8.42 -16.60
C LEU A 527 -14.56 8.78 -15.14
N ALA A 528 -14.51 7.78 -14.27
CA ALA A 528 -14.21 7.94 -12.86
C ALA A 528 -12.78 7.46 -12.59
N ASP A 529 -12.04 8.22 -11.80
CA ASP A 529 -10.76 7.78 -11.25
C ASP A 529 -10.49 8.57 -9.96
N THR A 530 -9.57 8.09 -9.13
CA THR A 530 -9.12 8.84 -7.96
C THR A 530 -7.99 9.79 -8.27
N THR A 531 -7.18 9.57 -9.32
CA THR A 531 -5.87 10.19 -9.54
C THR A 531 -5.91 11.59 -10.19
N SER A 532 -4.77 12.30 -10.17
CA SER A 532 -4.59 13.66 -10.71
C SER A 532 -4.85 13.71 -12.20
N ARG A 533 -4.77 12.53 -12.82
CA ARG A 533 -4.96 12.28 -14.22
C ARG A 533 -6.42 12.35 -14.66
N VAL A 534 -7.40 12.39 -13.75
CA VAL A 534 -8.80 12.68 -14.14
C VAL A 534 -8.89 14.02 -14.87
N SER A 535 -8.10 15.00 -14.44
CA SER A 535 -8.01 16.30 -15.13
C SER A 535 -7.55 16.18 -16.59
N ASN A 536 -6.84 15.12 -16.97
CA ASN A 536 -6.43 14.87 -18.36
C ASN A 536 -7.59 14.44 -19.26
N PHE A 537 -8.71 13.97 -18.71
CA PHE A 537 -9.91 13.69 -19.50
C PHE A 537 -10.69 14.97 -19.84
N THR A 538 -10.55 15.99 -19.01
CA THR A 538 -11.24 17.28 -19.12
C THR A 538 -10.27 18.47 -18.95
N PRO A 539 -9.20 18.58 -19.76
CA PRO A 539 -8.19 19.64 -19.59
C PRO A 539 -8.75 21.02 -19.97
N PRO A 540 -8.04 22.12 -19.60
CA PRO A 540 -8.29 23.43 -20.18
C PRO A 540 -8.29 23.37 -21.71
N GLY A 541 -9.19 24.12 -22.36
CA GLY A 541 -9.39 24.01 -23.81
C GLY A 541 -8.13 24.24 -24.65
N HIS A 542 -7.20 25.11 -24.19
CA HIS A 542 -5.93 25.38 -24.88
C HIS A 542 -4.86 24.30 -24.66
N LEU A 543 -5.03 23.43 -23.65
CA LEU A 543 -4.15 22.28 -23.36
C LEU A 543 -4.71 20.97 -23.93
N ASP A 544 -5.93 20.96 -24.49
CA ASP A 544 -6.45 19.76 -25.14
C ASP A 544 -5.61 19.45 -26.40
N PRO A 545 -5.10 18.21 -26.57
CA PRO A 545 -4.29 17.84 -27.74
C PRO A 545 -4.99 18.03 -29.11
N SER A 546 -6.32 18.16 -29.12
CA SER A 546 -7.12 18.45 -30.31
C SER A 546 -7.27 19.94 -30.61
N HIS A 547 -6.85 20.83 -29.70
CA HIS A 547 -6.88 22.27 -29.91
C HIS A 547 -6.05 22.66 -31.15
N ARG A 548 -6.57 23.62 -31.92
CA ARG A 548 -5.92 24.16 -33.13
C ARG A 548 -5.88 25.69 -33.01
N PRO A 549 -4.70 26.33 -33.09
CA PRO A 549 -4.60 27.79 -33.03
C PRO A 549 -5.51 28.46 -34.08
N GLY A 550 -6.27 29.48 -33.68
CA GLY A 550 -7.10 30.30 -34.58
C GLY A 550 -8.46 29.71 -34.97
N LYS A 551 -8.86 28.53 -34.47
CA LYS A 551 -10.23 27.99 -34.62
C LYS A 551 -10.91 27.88 -33.24
N PRO A 552 -12.20 28.22 -33.10
CA PRO A 552 -12.93 27.87 -31.89
C PRO A 552 -12.91 26.34 -31.74
N GLY A 553 -12.22 25.84 -30.72
CA GLY A 553 -12.16 24.41 -30.42
C GLY A 553 -13.52 23.86 -30.01
N LEU A 554 -13.72 22.55 -30.14
CA LEU A 554 -14.89 21.86 -29.60
C LEU A 554 -14.84 21.89 -28.05
N ALA A 555 -16.00 22.04 -27.42
CA ALA A 555 -16.12 22.06 -25.97
C ALA A 555 -16.05 20.65 -25.35
N LEU A 556 -15.73 20.59 -24.07
CA LEU A 556 -15.82 19.38 -23.24
C LEU A 556 -16.97 19.56 -22.24
N PHE A 557 -17.65 18.48 -21.86
CA PHE A 557 -18.63 18.55 -20.76
C PHE A 557 -17.93 18.81 -19.42
N ASP A 558 -18.64 19.48 -18.52
CA ASP A 558 -18.10 19.86 -17.21
C ASP A 558 -17.94 18.63 -16.31
N PRO A 559 -16.82 18.52 -15.58
CA PRO A 559 -16.61 17.41 -14.66
C PRO A 559 -17.63 17.45 -13.51
N ILE A 560 -18.07 16.27 -13.09
CA ILE A 560 -18.95 16.10 -11.94
C ILE A 560 -18.07 15.87 -10.71
N TYR A 561 -18.15 16.76 -9.72
CA TYR A 561 -17.41 16.62 -8.46
C TYR A 561 -18.30 16.78 -7.21
N GLN A 562 -19.57 17.09 -7.40
CA GLN A 562 -20.54 17.38 -6.33
C GLN A 562 -21.12 16.08 -5.74
N ILE A 563 -20.25 15.22 -5.19
CA ILE A 563 -20.64 13.98 -4.52
C ILE A 563 -20.82 14.26 -3.02
N ALA A 564 -22.05 14.59 -2.63
CA ALA A 564 -22.39 15.00 -1.27
C ALA A 564 -22.55 13.81 -0.28
N THR A 565 -21.52 12.96 -0.17
CA THR A 565 -21.49 11.79 0.73
C THR A 565 -20.86 12.07 2.10
N PHE A 566 -20.25 13.23 2.28
CA PHE A 566 -19.61 13.58 3.55
C PHE A 566 -20.65 13.66 4.68
N ASP A 567 -20.35 13.05 5.83
CA ASP A 567 -21.21 12.96 7.01
C ASP A 567 -22.57 12.25 6.80
N THR A 568 -22.79 11.50 5.70
CA THR A 568 -24.09 10.83 5.47
C THR A 568 -24.42 9.73 6.48
N LEU A 569 -23.45 9.29 7.28
CA LEU A 569 -23.61 8.27 8.32
C LEU A 569 -23.57 8.84 9.75
N VAL A 570 -23.44 10.16 9.90
CA VAL A 570 -23.44 10.80 11.21
C VAL A 570 -24.81 10.63 11.87
N SER A 571 -24.81 9.98 13.03
CA SER A 571 -25.99 9.79 13.87
C SER A 571 -26.38 11.08 14.62
N ALA A 572 -27.41 11.01 15.46
CA ALA A 572 -27.74 12.08 16.39
C ALA A 572 -26.53 12.53 17.24
N PRO A 573 -26.45 13.83 17.63
CA PRO A 573 -25.37 14.33 18.47
C PRO A 573 -25.21 13.53 19.77
N PRO A 574 -23.98 13.38 20.29
CA PRO A 574 -23.76 12.67 21.55
C PRO A 574 -24.48 13.40 22.69
N THR A 575 -25.06 12.62 23.62
CA THR A 575 -25.76 13.17 24.78
C THR A 575 -24.99 12.99 26.08
N THR A 576 -23.96 12.14 26.08
CA THR A 576 -23.09 11.88 27.24
C THR A 576 -21.62 12.05 26.89
N TRP A 577 -20.79 12.29 27.90
CA TRP A 577 -19.34 12.38 27.77
C TRP A 577 -18.72 11.08 27.23
N GLN A 578 -19.28 9.93 27.59
CA GLN A 578 -18.84 8.64 27.06
C GLN A 578 -19.12 8.51 25.55
N GLN A 579 -20.33 8.88 25.10
CA GLN A 579 -20.67 8.90 23.67
C GLN A 579 -19.80 9.91 22.89
N LEU A 580 -19.42 11.03 23.53
CA LEU A 580 -18.52 12.01 22.94
C LEU A 580 -17.13 11.43 22.64
N GLN A 581 -16.55 10.60 23.49
CA GLN A 581 -15.20 10.08 23.23
C GLN A 581 -15.16 8.77 22.42
N SER A 582 -16.31 8.14 22.17
CA SER A 582 -16.39 6.85 21.48
C SER A 582 -15.81 6.90 20.06
N ALA A 583 -14.84 6.02 19.78
CA ALA A 583 -14.22 5.87 18.47
C ALA A 583 -15.25 5.52 17.37
N PHE A 584 -16.17 4.59 17.64
CA PHE A 584 -17.16 4.14 16.66
C PHE A 584 -18.12 5.26 16.25
N ARG A 585 -18.45 6.15 17.20
CA ARG A 585 -19.21 7.37 16.92
C ARG A 585 -18.40 8.33 16.04
N LEU A 586 -17.13 8.52 16.35
CA LEU A 586 -16.22 9.43 15.64
C LEU A 586 -15.90 8.95 14.21
N LEU A 587 -15.79 7.64 13.99
CA LEU A 587 -15.57 7.01 12.68
C LEU A 587 -16.74 7.20 11.70
N ARG A 588 -17.90 7.66 12.18
CA ARG A 588 -19.05 8.01 11.31
C ARG A 588 -18.96 9.43 10.74
N TYR A 589 -18.06 10.27 11.25
CA TYR A 589 -17.82 11.61 10.71
C TYR A 589 -16.89 11.56 9.49
N GLY A 590 -17.24 12.34 8.48
CA GLY A 590 -16.54 12.50 7.23
C GLY A 590 -16.93 11.45 6.18
N SER A 591 -15.93 10.82 5.57
CA SER A 591 -16.15 9.83 4.52
C SER A 591 -17.02 8.64 5.01
N PRO A 592 -18.04 8.22 4.25
CA PRO A 592 -18.94 7.14 4.66
C PRO A 592 -18.24 5.79 4.76
N PHE A 593 -17.09 5.61 4.09
CA PHE A 593 -16.32 4.37 4.13
C PHE A 593 -16.03 3.89 5.55
N PHE A 594 -15.61 4.80 6.44
CA PHE A 594 -15.21 4.44 7.80
C PHE A 594 -16.39 3.89 8.62
N GLY A 595 -17.56 4.55 8.53
CA GLY A 595 -18.78 4.09 9.19
C GLY A 595 -19.26 2.74 8.67
N VAL A 596 -19.30 2.55 7.34
CA VAL A 596 -19.69 1.25 6.75
C VAL A 596 -18.71 0.14 7.13
N TYR A 597 -17.41 0.44 7.14
CA TYR A 597 -16.39 -0.52 7.54
C TYR A 597 -16.62 -0.98 8.98
N VAL A 598 -16.88 -0.04 9.91
CA VAL A 598 -17.22 -0.36 11.30
C VAL A 598 -18.44 -1.29 11.38
N ASP A 599 -19.52 -0.94 10.68
CA ASP A 599 -20.78 -1.70 10.75
C ASP A 599 -20.59 -3.17 10.29
N VAL A 600 -19.72 -3.42 9.32
CA VAL A 600 -19.42 -4.79 8.83
C VAL A 600 -18.35 -5.48 9.68
N ALA A 601 -17.33 -4.75 10.11
CA ALA A 601 -16.19 -5.32 10.82
C ALA A 601 -16.53 -5.72 12.26
N ASN A 602 -17.50 -5.05 12.88
CA ASN A 602 -17.91 -5.30 14.27
C ASN A 602 -18.44 -6.74 14.49
N GLU A 603 -18.86 -7.42 13.42
CA GLU A 603 -19.28 -8.83 13.45
C GLU A 603 -18.10 -9.81 13.33
N LYS A 604 -16.91 -9.33 12.97
CA LYS A 604 -15.77 -10.16 12.52
C LYS A 604 -14.45 -9.92 13.28
N GLN A 605 -14.30 -8.79 13.95
CA GLN A 605 -13.08 -8.44 14.66
C GLN A 605 -13.34 -7.55 15.89
N GLY A 606 -12.41 -7.58 16.85
CA GLY A 606 -12.48 -6.79 18.07
C GLY A 606 -12.39 -5.28 17.81
N ALA A 607 -13.04 -4.48 18.65
CA ALA A 607 -13.19 -3.04 18.45
C ALA A 607 -11.86 -2.28 18.37
N THR A 608 -10.85 -2.69 19.15
CA THR A 608 -9.50 -2.12 19.08
C THR A 608 -8.82 -2.42 17.74
N GLY A 609 -8.98 -3.64 17.21
CA GLY A 609 -8.48 -4.02 15.90
C GLY A 609 -9.09 -3.17 14.78
N ILE A 610 -10.42 -3.00 14.81
CA ILE A 610 -11.16 -2.15 13.84
C ILE A 610 -10.61 -0.73 13.81
N VAL A 611 -10.40 -0.12 14.98
CA VAL A 611 -9.86 1.25 15.06
C VAL A 611 -8.46 1.30 14.47
N GLN A 612 -7.60 0.33 14.80
CA GLN A 612 -6.22 0.30 14.29
C GLN A 612 -6.16 0.11 12.77
N ASP A 613 -7.01 -0.76 12.21
CA ASP A 613 -7.18 -0.95 10.76
C ASP A 613 -7.56 0.36 10.07
N LEU A 614 -8.56 1.06 10.61
CA LEU A 614 -9.08 2.27 9.98
C LEU A 614 -8.12 3.45 10.10
N ILE A 615 -7.36 3.54 11.19
CA ILE A 615 -6.27 4.51 11.33
C ILE A 615 -5.15 4.19 10.33
N HIS A 616 -4.84 2.91 10.12
CA HIS A 616 -3.90 2.52 9.09
C HIS A 616 -4.38 2.92 7.69
N PHE A 617 -5.60 2.56 7.30
CA PHE A 617 -6.18 2.93 6.02
C PHE A 617 -6.19 4.44 5.82
N ALA A 618 -6.55 5.19 6.86
CA ALA A 618 -6.55 6.64 6.82
C ALA A 618 -5.13 7.18 6.53
N LEU A 619 -4.09 6.66 7.18
CA LEU A 619 -2.72 7.07 6.93
C LEU A 619 -2.24 6.72 5.51
N GLU A 620 -2.52 5.50 5.03
CA GLU A 620 -2.17 5.09 3.66
C GLU A 620 -2.81 6.01 2.63
N LYS A 621 -4.07 6.40 2.85
CA LYS A 621 -4.76 7.34 1.96
C LYS A 621 -4.23 8.76 2.05
N LEU A 622 -3.68 9.19 3.19
CA LEU A 622 -3.02 10.49 3.29
C LEU A 622 -1.62 10.48 2.67
N LEU A 623 -0.88 9.37 2.76
CA LEU A 623 0.48 9.27 2.22
C LEU A 623 0.54 8.79 0.77
N GLY A 624 -0.53 8.17 0.27
CA GLY A 624 -0.58 7.55 -1.05
C GLY A 624 0.31 6.31 -1.19
N LEU A 625 0.68 5.68 -0.06
CA LEU A 625 1.63 4.56 0.01
C LEU A 625 1.17 3.56 1.06
N THR A 626 1.52 2.28 0.85
CA THR A 626 1.28 1.20 1.82
C THR A 626 2.45 1.03 2.81
N ASP A 627 3.67 1.37 2.40
CA ASP A 627 4.84 1.36 3.28
C ASP A 627 4.83 2.56 4.24
N ARG A 628 4.99 2.27 5.54
CA ARG A 628 5.00 3.25 6.63
C ARG A 628 6.39 3.56 7.16
N SER A 629 7.41 2.84 6.70
CA SER A 629 8.82 2.97 7.12
C SER A 629 9.56 4.09 6.38
N ILE A 630 8.81 4.99 5.73
CA ILE A 630 9.33 6.13 5.00
C ILE A 630 10.18 7.00 5.93
N ASP A 631 11.44 7.16 5.54
CA ASP A 631 12.36 8.09 6.19
C ASP A 631 11.78 9.51 6.14
N PRO A 632 11.74 10.26 7.26
CA PRO A 632 11.16 11.59 7.29
C PRO A 632 11.67 12.51 6.17
N SER A 633 12.94 12.44 5.78
CA SER A 633 13.51 13.30 4.74
C SER A 633 12.91 13.07 3.35
N SER A 634 12.36 11.88 3.10
CA SER A 634 11.78 11.47 1.82
C SER A 634 10.30 11.87 1.64
N LEU A 635 9.68 12.45 2.68
CA LEU A 635 8.32 12.99 2.56
C LEU A 635 8.23 14.06 1.46
N THR A 636 7.25 13.88 0.58
CA THR A 636 6.96 14.79 -0.54
C THR A 636 6.06 15.95 -0.11
N ASP A 637 6.03 17.01 -0.91
CA ASP A 637 5.18 18.18 -0.67
C ASP A 637 3.70 17.80 -0.50
N SER A 638 3.17 16.92 -1.36
CA SER A 638 1.77 16.50 -1.30
C SER A 638 1.46 15.67 -0.04
N GLN A 639 2.37 14.80 0.39
CA GLN A 639 2.21 14.02 1.63
C GLN A 639 2.23 14.91 2.87
N VAL A 640 3.18 15.85 2.95
CA VAL A 640 3.24 16.81 4.07
C VAL A 640 1.98 17.65 4.12
N ILE A 641 1.56 18.21 3.00
CA ILE A 641 0.36 19.04 2.95
C ILE A 641 -0.90 18.22 3.27
N ALA A 642 -0.92 16.92 2.99
CA ALA A 642 -2.02 16.05 3.42
C ALA A 642 -2.07 15.87 4.94
N LEU A 643 -0.92 15.64 5.57
CA LEU A 643 -0.78 15.52 7.03
C LEU A 643 -1.13 16.85 7.73
N LEU A 644 -0.61 17.97 7.24
CA LEU A 644 -0.88 19.30 7.76
C LEU A 644 -2.31 19.76 7.44
N GLY A 645 -2.83 19.43 6.26
CA GLY A 645 -4.20 19.66 5.83
C GLY A 645 -5.20 19.03 6.79
N SER A 646 -4.98 17.77 7.13
CA SER A 646 -5.85 17.01 8.05
C SER A 646 -5.74 17.44 9.52
N THR A 647 -4.76 18.29 9.87
CA THR A 647 -4.49 18.65 11.28
C THR A 647 -4.55 20.14 11.55
N ILE A 648 -3.80 20.97 10.82
CA ILE A 648 -3.76 22.43 11.01
C ILE A 648 -4.43 23.20 9.87
N GLN A 649 -4.78 22.57 8.74
CA GLN A 649 -5.38 23.21 7.55
C GLN A 649 -4.65 24.48 7.04
N PRO A 650 -3.45 24.34 6.42
CA PRO A 650 -2.87 25.46 5.67
C PRO A 650 -3.73 25.80 4.46
N GLN A 651 -4.02 27.08 4.26
CA GLN A 651 -4.70 27.57 3.06
C GLN A 651 -3.68 27.75 1.94
N LEU A 652 -3.91 27.07 0.82
CA LEU A 652 -3.01 27.06 -0.32
C LEU A 652 -3.57 27.92 -1.47
N TYR A 653 -2.86 28.99 -1.79
CA TYR A 653 -3.19 29.93 -2.86
C TYR A 653 -2.35 29.68 -4.10
N GLY A 654 -2.98 29.62 -5.27
CA GLY A 654 -2.26 29.46 -6.56
C GLY A 654 -1.50 28.14 -6.74
N ALA A 655 -1.69 27.16 -5.85
CA ALA A 655 -1.04 25.86 -5.89
C ALA A 655 -1.87 24.83 -6.69
N SER A 656 -2.24 25.15 -7.93
CA SER A 656 -3.20 24.36 -8.72
C SER A 656 -2.76 22.90 -8.90
N HIS A 657 -1.49 22.67 -9.28
CA HIS A 657 -0.93 21.32 -9.43
C HIS A 657 -0.93 20.53 -8.14
N LEU A 658 -0.66 21.18 -7.00
CA LEU A 658 -0.67 20.54 -5.70
C LEU A 658 -2.10 20.15 -5.29
N ASN A 659 -3.08 21.05 -5.43
CA ASN A 659 -4.50 20.74 -5.18
C ASN A 659 -4.98 19.53 -5.99
N VAL A 660 -4.63 19.47 -7.27
CA VAL A 660 -4.95 18.31 -8.12
C VAL A 660 -4.35 17.02 -7.55
N ARG A 661 -3.09 17.03 -7.10
CA ARG A 661 -2.43 15.87 -6.48
C ARG A 661 -3.04 15.50 -5.12
N LEU A 662 -3.50 16.47 -4.33
CA LEU A 662 -4.10 16.20 -3.03
C LEU A 662 -5.43 15.47 -3.15
N VAL A 663 -6.30 15.91 -4.08
CA VAL A 663 -7.54 15.18 -4.42
C VAL A 663 -7.20 13.79 -4.96
N ALA A 664 -6.16 13.73 -5.78
CA ALA A 664 -5.75 12.55 -6.52
C ALA A 664 -5.39 11.34 -5.65
N SER A 665 -4.53 11.62 -4.68
CA SER A 665 -3.69 10.59 -4.06
C SER A 665 -3.60 10.75 -2.55
N HIS A 666 -4.16 11.84 -2.01
CA HIS A 666 -4.02 12.20 -0.61
C HIS A 666 -5.35 12.53 0.08
N ALA A 667 -6.48 12.08 -0.48
CA ALA A 667 -7.82 12.16 0.10
C ALA A 667 -8.41 13.57 0.34
N ALA A 668 -7.85 14.64 -0.25
CA ALA A 668 -8.48 15.97 -0.17
C ALA A 668 -9.81 16.01 -0.94
N GLN A 669 -10.79 16.72 -0.39
CA GLN A 669 -12.08 16.94 -1.04
C GLN A 669 -11.93 18.02 -2.11
N CYS A 670 -12.49 17.77 -3.30
CA CYS A 670 -12.59 18.79 -4.34
C CYS A 670 -13.81 19.68 -4.07
N LEU A 671 -13.59 20.95 -3.75
CA LEU A 671 -14.66 21.89 -3.41
C LEU A 671 -15.10 22.72 -4.61
N PHE A 672 -14.18 22.99 -5.53
CA PHE A 672 -14.46 23.83 -6.69
C PHE A 672 -13.54 23.51 -7.85
N ILE A 673 -14.08 23.55 -9.06
CA ILE A 673 -13.34 23.51 -10.32
C ILE A 673 -13.75 24.74 -11.11
N ASP A 674 -12.76 25.54 -11.52
CA ASP A 674 -13.00 26.73 -12.31
C ASP A 674 -13.62 26.39 -13.69
N PRO A 675 -14.56 27.19 -14.23
CA PRO A 675 -15.16 26.93 -15.55
C PRO A 675 -14.14 26.80 -16.70
N SER A 676 -12.99 27.47 -16.63
CA SER A 676 -11.89 27.33 -17.61
C SER A 676 -10.99 26.11 -17.35
N ARG A 677 -11.19 25.43 -16.21
CA ARG A 677 -10.50 24.22 -15.75
C ARG A 677 -9.01 24.41 -15.47
N GLN A 678 -8.57 25.66 -15.34
CA GLN A 678 -7.17 26.02 -15.09
C GLN A 678 -6.74 25.75 -13.64
N PHE A 679 -7.67 25.78 -12.69
CA PHE A 679 -7.40 25.47 -11.31
C PHE A 679 -8.60 24.81 -10.64
N LEU A 680 -8.31 24.13 -9.53
CA LEU A 680 -9.30 23.59 -8.62
C LEU A 680 -8.90 23.91 -7.19
N ILE A 681 -9.88 23.98 -6.31
CA ILE A 681 -9.69 24.19 -4.87
C ILE A 681 -9.98 22.86 -4.18
N SER A 682 -9.03 22.43 -3.34
CA SER A 682 -9.18 21.24 -2.51
C SER A 682 -8.87 21.53 -1.06
N GLU A 683 -9.58 20.85 -0.17
CA GLU A 683 -9.42 21.01 1.28
C GLU A 683 -9.56 19.68 2.02
N TYR A 684 -9.23 19.69 3.31
CA TYR A 684 -9.45 18.60 4.25
C TYR A 684 -10.52 19.00 5.26
N PRO A 685 -11.82 18.77 5.00
CA PRO A 685 -12.87 19.10 5.96
C PRO A 685 -12.73 18.34 7.28
N SER A 686 -13.50 18.73 8.30
CA SER A 686 -13.44 18.12 9.64
C SER A 686 -13.67 16.61 9.60
N GLN A 687 -12.59 15.84 9.64
CA GLN A 687 -12.62 14.39 9.62
C GLN A 687 -11.61 13.82 10.61
N ILE A 688 -12.12 13.48 11.80
CA ILE A 688 -11.28 13.10 12.92
C ILE A 688 -10.46 11.83 12.69
N THR A 689 -10.90 10.95 11.78
CA THR A 689 -10.15 9.73 11.42
C THR A 689 -8.83 10.07 10.71
N PHE A 690 -8.85 11.01 9.75
CA PHE A 690 -7.64 11.44 9.07
C PHE A 690 -6.73 12.24 10.00
N SER A 691 -7.30 13.13 10.82
CA SER A 691 -6.50 13.88 11.79
C SER A 691 -5.87 12.96 12.85
N SER A 692 -6.58 11.94 13.32
CA SER A 692 -6.08 10.95 14.27
C SER A 692 -4.90 10.17 13.69
N ALA A 693 -5.01 9.70 12.45
CA ALA A 693 -3.93 9.02 11.73
C ALA A 693 -2.71 9.92 11.51
N ALA A 694 -2.93 11.16 11.06
CA ALA A 694 -1.86 12.15 10.88
C ALA A 694 -1.17 12.49 12.21
N ASN A 695 -1.93 12.73 13.29
CA ASN A 695 -1.36 13.00 14.60
C ASN A 695 -0.56 11.82 15.15
N GLN A 696 -1.06 10.59 15.00
CA GLN A 696 -0.31 9.40 15.41
C GLN A 696 1.02 9.31 14.64
N TYR A 697 0.99 9.50 13.33
CA TYR A 697 2.19 9.44 12.49
C TYR A 697 3.23 10.51 12.85
N LEU A 698 2.78 11.75 13.05
CA LEU A 698 3.62 12.90 13.40
C LEU A 698 4.15 12.84 14.84
N ALA A 699 3.45 12.17 15.75
CA ALA A 699 3.85 12.06 17.15
C ALA A 699 4.90 10.96 17.42
N ILE A 700 5.10 10.01 16.48
CA ILE A 700 6.08 8.93 16.60
C ILE A 700 7.52 9.47 16.61
N ASP A 701 7.81 10.40 15.70
CA ASP A 701 9.16 10.93 15.49
C ASP A 701 9.08 12.43 15.18
N GLU A 702 9.80 13.22 15.96
CA GLU A 702 9.85 14.68 15.83
C GLU A 702 10.43 15.12 14.49
N ALA A 703 11.34 14.34 13.89
CA ALA A 703 11.91 14.65 12.58
C ALA A 703 10.84 14.76 11.48
N ARG A 704 9.72 14.02 11.61
CA ARG A 704 8.58 14.11 10.68
C ARG A 704 7.88 15.45 10.76
N LEU A 705 7.66 15.96 11.97
CA LEU A 705 7.04 17.27 12.16
C LEU A 705 7.98 18.40 11.71
N ILE A 706 9.28 18.29 12.01
CA ILE A 706 10.30 19.23 11.50
C ILE A 706 10.27 19.27 9.98
N ARG A 707 10.31 18.11 9.31
CA ARG A 707 10.19 18.02 7.85
C ARG A 707 8.91 18.68 7.33
N CYS A 708 7.78 18.46 8.01
CA CYS A 708 6.53 19.08 7.61
C CYS A 708 6.61 20.61 7.67
N ILE A 709 7.27 21.17 8.69
CA ILE A 709 7.49 22.61 8.81
C ILE A 709 8.45 23.11 7.72
N GLU A 710 9.53 22.40 7.40
CA GLU A 710 10.45 22.75 6.32
C GLU A 710 9.75 22.82 4.94
N ILE A 711 8.89 21.85 4.63
CA ILE A 711 8.12 21.87 3.39
C ILE A 711 7.09 23.00 3.41
N LEU A 712 6.44 23.27 4.55
CA LEU A 712 5.56 24.43 4.68
C LEU A 712 6.32 25.76 4.46
N THR A 713 7.56 25.83 4.93
CA THR A 713 8.48 26.95 4.69
C THR A 713 8.80 27.10 3.20
N SER A 714 9.15 26.01 2.51
CA SER A 714 9.37 26.00 1.05
C SER A 714 8.11 26.43 0.28
N THR A 715 6.94 25.93 0.68
CA THR A 715 5.64 26.29 0.10
C THR A 715 5.36 27.79 0.26
N ARG A 716 5.76 28.39 1.39
CA ARG A 716 5.73 29.84 1.59
C ARG A 716 6.69 30.59 0.66
N GLN A 717 7.92 30.10 0.47
CA GLN A 717 8.90 30.72 -0.43
C GLN A 717 8.41 30.79 -1.89
N GLN A 718 7.62 29.78 -2.28
CA GLN A 718 6.97 29.71 -3.60
C GLN A 718 5.76 30.64 -3.74
N GLY A 719 5.31 31.29 -2.65
CA GLY A 719 4.16 32.19 -2.65
C GLY A 719 2.80 31.50 -2.53
N HIS A 720 2.77 30.21 -2.17
CA HIS A 720 1.52 29.45 -2.05
C HIS A 720 0.80 29.63 -0.69
N VAL A 721 1.44 30.29 0.28
CA VAL A 721 0.86 30.60 1.60
C VAL A 721 0.97 32.10 1.85
N GLY A 722 -0.13 32.72 2.30
CA GLY A 722 -0.20 34.15 2.53
C GLY A 722 0.68 34.61 3.70
N PRO A 723 1.24 35.84 3.66
CA PRO A 723 2.08 36.37 4.74
C PRO A 723 1.31 36.63 6.05
N GLY A 724 0.01 36.92 5.96
CA GLY A 724 -0.87 37.10 7.14
C GLY A 724 -1.08 35.80 7.92
N ASP A 725 -1.02 34.65 7.24
CA ASP A 725 -1.43 33.36 7.80
C ASP A 725 -0.34 32.69 8.63
N ILE A 726 0.91 33.15 8.53
CA ILE A 726 2.04 32.37 9.06
C ILE A 726 2.12 32.39 10.58
N GLY A 727 1.84 33.54 11.21
CA GLY A 727 1.75 33.58 12.66
C GLY A 727 0.69 32.60 13.17
N GLU A 728 -0.46 32.59 12.49
CA GLU A 728 -1.59 31.72 12.80
C GLU A 728 -1.31 30.25 12.49
N LEU A 729 -0.52 29.93 11.47
CA LEU A 729 -0.08 28.56 11.20
C LEU A 729 0.89 28.06 12.27
N VAL A 730 1.86 28.90 12.65
CA VAL A 730 2.80 28.57 13.73
C VAL A 730 2.07 28.33 15.04
N SER A 731 1.08 29.18 15.39
CA SER A 731 0.30 28.95 16.61
C SER A 731 -0.47 27.63 16.56
N ARG A 732 -1.06 27.26 15.41
CA ARG A 732 -1.73 25.97 15.23
C ARG A 732 -0.79 24.80 15.40
N VAL A 733 0.43 24.85 14.85
CA VAL A 733 1.46 23.81 15.05
C VAL A 733 1.82 23.67 16.53
N VAL A 734 2.07 24.80 17.22
CA VAL A 734 2.41 24.80 18.65
C VAL A 734 1.28 24.24 19.50
N LEU A 735 0.04 24.67 19.27
CA LEU A 735 -1.14 24.21 19.99
C LEU A 735 -1.39 22.72 19.74
N LEU A 736 -1.29 22.25 18.49
CA LEU A 736 -1.43 20.85 18.13
C LEU A 736 -0.38 19.99 18.82
N ARG A 737 0.90 20.41 18.80
CA ARG A 737 2.00 19.68 19.46
C ARG A 737 1.81 19.64 20.98
N ALA A 738 1.33 20.73 21.60
CA ALA A 738 0.99 20.74 23.02
C ALA A 738 -0.14 19.75 23.35
N MET A 739 -1.15 19.65 22.47
CA MET A 739 -2.24 18.69 22.62
C MET A 739 -1.74 17.25 22.48
N GLN A 740 -0.90 16.95 21.48
CA GLN A 740 -0.27 15.64 21.29
C GLN A 740 0.54 15.20 22.53
N GLU A 741 1.41 16.07 23.04
CA GLU A 741 2.21 15.77 24.23
C GLU A 741 1.34 15.57 25.48
N THR A 742 0.23 16.33 25.58
CA THR A 742 -0.72 16.17 26.68
C THR A 742 -1.46 14.84 26.58
N MET A 743 -1.96 14.47 25.39
CA MET A 743 -2.62 13.18 25.16
C MET A 743 -1.68 12.02 25.46
N ARG A 744 -0.43 12.06 24.97
CA ARG A 744 0.60 11.04 25.22
C ARG A 744 0.84 10.80 26.72
N LYS A 745 0.95 11.86 27.52
CA LYS A 745 1.16 11.77 28.98
C LYS A 745 -0.06 11.26 29.74
N ASN A 746 -1.25 11.35 29.15
CA ASN A 746 -2.52 10.96 29.77
C ASN A 746 -3.17 9.75 29.06
N GLN A 747 -2.39 8.97 28.31
CA GLN A 747 -2.92 7.77 27.67
C GLN A 747 -3.46 6.79 28.72
N PRO A 748 -4.65 6.21 28.52
CA PRO A 748 -5.16 5.15 29.37
C PRO A 748 -4.16 3.98 29.42
N LYS A 749 -3.92 3.42 30.61
CA LYS A 749 -3.04 2.23 30.74
C LYS A 749 -3.67 1.05 29.98
N PRO A 750 -2.87 0.19 29.33
CA PRO A 750 -3.38 -1.04 28.74
C PRO A 750 -4.05 -1.90 29.82
N GLY A 751 -5.30 -2.27 29.60
CA GLY A 751 -6.12 -3.16 30.42
C GLY A 751 -7.13 -3.89 29.53
N GLU A 752 -7.92 -4.81 30.10
CA GLU A 752 -8.92 -5.64 29.42
C GLU A 752 -9.65 -4.93 28.27
N GLU A 753 -9.95 -5.67 27.18
CA GLU A 753 -10.57 -5.12 25.98
C GLU A 753 -11.81 -4.27 26.32
N PRO A 754 -11.76 -2.95 26.09
CA PRO A 754 -12.88 -2.10 26.44
C PRO A 754 -14.07 -2.43 25.53
N HIS A 755 -15.27 -2.47 26.11
CA HIS A 755 -16.53 -2.43 25.37
C HIS A 755 -16.45 -1.39 24.22
N PRO A 756 -17.03 -1.61 23.02
CA PRO A 756 -16.83 -0.73 21.86
C PRO A 756 -17.08 0.77 22.14
N GLU A 757 -18.05 1.08 23.01
CA GLU A 757 -18.36 2.45 23.44
C GLU A 757 -17.28 3.12 24.32
N LYS A 758 -16.32 2.35 24.84
CA LYS A 758 -15.20 2.80 25.66
C LYS A 758 -13.88 2.86 24.88
N VAL A 759 -13.84 2.33 23.64
CA VAL A 759 -12.69 2.47 22.75
C VAL A 759 -12.59 3.92 22.29
N VAL A 760 -11.38 4.48 22.32
CA VAL A 760 -11.09 5.86 21.90
C VAL A 760 -10.13 5.86 20.72
N MET A 761 -10.16 6.93 19.92
CA MET A 761 -9.26 7.10 18.78
C MET A 761 -7.84 7.45 19.27
N PRO A 762 -6.77 6.94 18.62
CA PRO A 762 -5.40 7.41 18.86
C PRO A 762 -5.29 8.92 18.66
N PHE A 763 -4.77 9.67 19.65
CA PHE A 763 -4.74 11.15 19.57
C PHE A 763 -6.12 11.78 19.24
N GLY A 764 -7.21 11.14 19.67
CA GLY A 764 -8.58 11.59 19.47
C GLY A 764 -9.43 11.32 20.70
N HIS A 765 -8.89 11.63 21.88
CA HIS A 765 -9.54 11.47 23.18
C HIS A 765 -9.44 12.76 24.02
N PRO A 766 -10.37 13.00 24.96
CA PRO A 766 -10.34 14.21 25.78
C PRO A 766 -9.14 14.26 26.73
N VAL A 767 -8.75 15.48 27.13
CA VAL A 767 -7.76 15.76 28.19
C VAL A 767 -8.24 16.90 29.08
N ARG A 768 -7.77 16.96 30.33
CA ARG A 768 -8.10 18.07 31.23
C ARG A 768 -7.37 19.34 30.78
N LEU A 769 -8.05 20.48 30.88
CA LEU A 769 -7.48 21.80 30.58
C LEU A 769 -6.22 22.08 31.41
N VAL A 770 -6.21 21.68 32.69
CA VAL A 770 -5.05 21.90 33.57
C VAL A 770 -3.81 21.14 33.11
N ASP A 771 -3.96 19.95 32.53
CA ASP A 771 -2.84 19.15 32.02
C ASP A 771 -2.31 19.75 30.72
N PHE A 772 -3.21 20.22 29.85
CA PHE A 772 -2.85 20.95 28.64
C PHE A 772 -2.08 22.24 28.97
N LEU A 773 -2.57 23.04 29.92
CA LEU A 773 -1.88 24.26 30.37
C LEU A 773 -0.52 23.94 31.00
N LYS A 774 -0.41 22.84 31.74
CA LYS A 774 0.88 22.38 32.29
C LYS A 774 1.86 22.04 31.18
N THR A 775 1.42 21.36 30.11
CA THR A 775 2.28 21.10 28.94
C THR A 775 2.66 22.40 28.23
N LEU A 776 1.68 23.26 27.94
CA LEU A 776 1.88 24.49 27.16
C LEU A 776 2.81 25.49 27.86
N THR A 777 2.67 25.65 29.18
CA THR A 777 3.41 26.65 29.99
C THR A 777 4.63 26.07 30.72
N GLY A 778 4.67 24.76 30.94
CA GLY A 778 5.62 24.12 31.86
C GLY A 778 5.36 24.41 33.35
N LEU A 779 4.19 24.99 33.70
CA LEU A 779 3.84 25.38 35.07
C LEU A 779 2.82 24.41 35.68
N ASN A 780 2.99 24.07 36.96
CA ASN A 780 1.99 23.31 37.71
C ASN A 780 0.79 24.19 38.09
N ARG A 781 -0.32 23.55 38.47
CA ARG A 781 -1.58 24.20 38.84
C ARG A 781 -1.42 25.40 39.79
N SER A 782 -0.61 25.26 40.84
CA SER A 782 -0.39 26.31 41.85
C SER A 782 0.40 27.51 41.31
N GLN A 783 1.20 27.31 40.25
CA GLN A 783 2.06 28.31 39.64
C GLN A 783 1.35 29.10 38.52
N LEU A 784 0.22 28.60 38.01
CA LEU A 784 -0.57 29.27 36.96
C LEU A 784 -1.20 30.58 37.48
N LYS A 785 -0.59 31.71 37.13
CA LYS A 785 -1.13 33.06 37.37
C LYS A 785 -1.97 33.49 36.17
N LEU A 786 -3.28 33.25 36.21
CA LEU A 786 -4.20 33.42 35.08
C LEU A 786 -4.86 34.82 34.98
N GLY A 787 -4.17 35.87 35.39
CA GLY A 787 -4.66 37.24 35.27
C GLY A 787 -5.80 37.58 36.23
N SER A 788 -6.84 38.26 35.73
CA SER A 788 -7.89 38.88 36.55
C SER A 788 -8.98 37.92 37.06
N ILE A 789 -8.98 36.67 36.62
CA ILE A 789 -10.01 35.67 36.99
C ILE A 789 -10.17 35.53 38.52
N THR A 790 -11.42 35.47 39.00
CA THR A 790 -11.67 35.24 40.43
C THR A 790 -11.27 33.84 40.87
N THR A 791 -10.99 33.66 42.17
CA THR A 791 -10.65 32.34 42.74
C THR A 791 -11.71 31.27 42.41
N THR A 792 -13.00 31.61 42.52
CA THR A 792 -14.11 30.69 42.21
C THR A 792 -14.12 30.27 40.74
N ASN A 793 -14.01 31.23 39.83
CA ASN A 793 -13.99 30.96 38.40
C ASN A 793 -12.72 30.23 37.95
N LYS A 794 -11.57 30.56 38.55
CA LYS A 794 -10.31 29.85 38.33
C LYS A 794 -10.42 28.39 38.75
N LYS A 795 -11.04 28.14 39.90
CA LYS A 795 -11.29 26.79 40.39
C LYS A 795 -12.19 26.02 39.43
N LYS A 796 -13.36 26.58 39.06
CA LYS A 796 -14.29 26.00 38.07
C LYS A 796 -13.59 25.65 36.76
N LEU A 797 -12.85 26.61 36.19
CA LEU A 797 -12.16 26.42 34.91
C LEU A 797 -11.08 25.32 34.97
N LEU A 798 -10.28 25.26 36.04
CA LEU A 798 -9.18 24.30 36.17
C LEU A 798 -9.60 22.92 36.69
N ASP A 799 -10.69 22.83 37.46
CA ASP A 799 -11.22 21.55 37.99
C ASP A 799 -12.13 20.85 36.97
N ASP A 800 -13.01 21.60 36.33
CA ASP A 800 -14.06 21.04 35.46
C ASP A 800 -13.66 21.08 33.98
N GLY A 801 -12.72 21.95 33.58
CA GLY A 801 -12.37 22.17 32.18
C GLY A 801 -11.78 20.95 31.49
N GLN A 802 -12.46 20.51 30.43
CA GLN A 802 -12.05 19.45 29.51
C GLN A 802 -11.85 20.01 28.10
N LEU A 803 -10.84 19.49 27.41
CA LEU A 803 -10.55 19.77 26.01
C LEU A 803 -10.75 18.50 25.20
N PHE A 804 -11.44 18.61 24.07
CA PHE A 804 -11.58 17.51 23.12
C PHE A 804 -11.48 18.06 21.70
N TRP A 805 -10.27 18.02 21.15
CA TRP A 805 -9.98 18.33 19.77
C TRP A 805 -8.62 17.76 19.33
N ASN A 806 -8.43 17.52 18.04
CA ASN A 806 -7.14 17.08 17.49
C ASN A 806 -6.81 17.69 16.11
N HIS A 807 -7.65 18.59 15.61
CA HIS A 807 -7.43 19.30 14.35
C HIS A 807 -8.08 20.67 14.39
N PHE A 808 -7.63 21.55 13.50
CA PHE A 808 -8.21 22.86 13.23
C PHE A 808 -9.09 22.81 11.98
N VAL A 809 -10.16 23.61 11.99
CA VAL A 809 -10.97 23.90 10.81
C VAL A 809 -11.13 25.39 10.58
N CYS A 810 -11.12 25.84 9.34
CA CYS A 810 -11.41 27.23 8.99
C CYS A 810 -12.93 27.45 8.96
N ILE A 811 -13.39 28.55 9.57
CA ILE A 811 -14.81 28.93 9.57
C ILE A 811 -15.01 30.33 8.98
N GLU A 812 -16.13 30.53 8.28
CA GLU A 812 -16.48 31.82 7.66
C GLU A 812 -17.49 32.65 8.50
N HIS A 813 -17.80 32.20 9.71
CA HIS A 813 -18.73 32.85 10.63
C HIS A 813 -18.09 33.09 12.00
N THR A 814 -18.74 33.90 12.84
CA THR A 814 -18.36 34.07 14.25
C THR A 814 -19.15 33.05 15.06
N PRO A 815 -18.51 32.14 15.80
CA PRO A 815 -19.20 31.02 16.46
C PRO A 815 -19.97 31.49 17.70
N ASN A 816 -21.06 30.79 18.00
CA ASN A 816 -21.82 30.89 19.25
C ASN A 816 -21.69 29.60 20.10
N SER A 817 -22.41 29.51 21.22
CA SER A 817 -22.43 28.31 22.08
C SER A 817 -22.83 27.00 21.38
N GLU A 818 -23.75 27.04 20.42
CA GLU A 818 -24.19 25.86 19.67
C GLU A 818 -23.11 25.42 18.67
N ASP A 819 -22.44 26.38 18.04
CA ASP A 819 -21.28 26.11 17.18
C ASP A 819 -20.13 25.48 17.97
N PHE A 820 -19.82 26.01 19.17
CA PHE A 820 -18.80 25.39 20.04
C PHE A 820 -19.16 23.95 20.43
N LEU A 821 -20.45 23.66 20.64
CA LEU A 821 -20.89 22.32 21.00
C LEU A 821 -20.77 21.38 19.80
N SER A 822 -21.11 21.85 18.60
CA SER A 822 -20.88 21.13 17.34
C SER A 822 -19.39 20.86 17.08
N GLN A 823 -18.53 21.86 17.32
CA GLN A 823 -17.08 21.72 17.22
C GLN A 823 -16.53 20.71 18.23
N LEU A 824 -17.03 20.74 19.48
CA LEU A 824 -16.72 19.75 20.50
C LEU A 824 -17.15 18.35 20.04
N HIS A 825 -18.35 18.19 19.48
CA HIS A 825 -18.80 16.90 18.97
C HIS A 825 -17.84 16.36 17.91
N ARG A 826 -17.35 17.20 16.99
CA ARG A 826 -16.39 16.81 15.94
C ARG A 826 -14.96 16.61 16.42
N GLY A 827 -14.60 17.11 17.60
CA GLY A 827 -13.22 17.15 18.06
C GLY A 827 -12.39 18.18 17.29
N ALA A 828 -12.96 19.35 17.01
CA ALA A 828 -12.32 20.42 16.21
C ALA A 828 -12.04 21.68 17.04
N ALA A 829 -10.86 22.26 16.83
CA ALA A 829 -10.55 23.66 17.08
C ALA A 829 -10.81 24.48 15.81
N VAL A 830 -10.87 25.82 15.89
CA VAL A 830 -11.19 26.66 14.74
C VAL A 830 -10.18 27.77 14.49
N GLN A 831 -9.89 27.98 13.22
CA GLN A 831 -9.32 29.20 12.67
C GLN A 831 -10.48 30.11 12.25
N CYS A 832 -10.51 31.33 12.78
CA CYS A 832 -11.60 32.26 12.53
C CYS A 832 -11.55 32.84 11.12
N LYS A 833 -12.69 33.38 10.68
CA LYS A 833 -12.80 34.11 9.42
C LYS A 833 -11.85 35.31 9.35
N PRO A 834 -11.47 35.75 8.14
CA PRO A 834 -10.73 36.99 7.96
C PRO A 834 -11.43 38.16 8.67
N ASN A 835 -10.64 39.02 9.32
CA ASN A 835 -11.12 40.19 10.08
C ASN A 835 -12.05 39.86 11.26
N GLN A 836 -12.00 38.64 11.81
CA GLN A 836 -12.64 38.35 13.09
C GLN A 836 -12.14 39.31 14.19
N HIS A 837 -13.07 39.83 14.98
CA HIS A 837 -12.72 40.73 16.07
C HIS A 837 -12.08 39.94 17.22
N GLY A 838 -10.97 40.45 17.74
CA GLY A 838 -10.35 40.04 19.01
C GLY A 838 -9.57 38.72 18.97
N PHE A 839 -10.02 37.71 18.23
CA PHE A 839 -9.39 36.39 18.22
C PHE A 839 -9.15 35.89 16.80
N ASP A 840 -7.98 35.30 16.60
CA ASP A 840 -7.62 34.65 15.33
C ASP A 840 -8.05 33.17 15.37
N GLN A 841 -7.95 32.53 16.54
CA GLN A 841 -8.30 31.11 16.73
C GLN A 841 -9.14 30.90 17.99
N LEU A 842 -9.95 29.85 17.98
CA LEU A 842 -10.77 29.44 19.12
C LEU A 842 -10.71 27.92 19.29
N PHE A 843 -10.82 27.42 20.52
CA PHE A 843 -11.19 26.02 20.75
C PHE A 843 -12.19 25.88 21.91
N PRO A 844 -13.13 24.92 21.83
CA PRO A 844 -14.10 24.68 22.90
C PRO A 844 -13.43 24.22 24.19
N ILE A 845 -13.94 24.71 25.32
CA ILE A 845 -13.69 24.17 26.65
C ILE A 845 -15.04 23.70 27.18
N TYR A 846 -15.14 22.42 27.55
CA TYR A 846 -16.33 21.90 28.20
C TYR A 846 -16.10 21.83 29.70
N LEU A 847 -16.94 22.50 30.50
CA LEU A 847 -16.88 22.43 31.96
C LEU A 847 -17.68 21.19 32.38
N LEU A 848 -16.99 20.13 32.81
CA LEU A 848 -17.58 18.86 33.25
C LEU A 848 -17.54 18.76 34.78
N PRO A 849 -18.61 19.17 35.52
CA PRO A 849 -18.66 19.01 36.96
C PRO A 849 -18.58 17.54 37.36
N LYS A 850 -17.98 17.26 38.52
CA LYS A 850 -17.92 15.89 39.07
C LYS A 850 -19.32 15.28 39.20
N GLY A 851 -19.46 14.06 38.69
CA GLY A 851 -20.71 13.30 38.75
C GLY A 851 -21.74 13.64 37.67
N GLN A 852 -21.44 14.59 36.77
CA GLN A 852 -22.26 14.86 35.60
C GLN A 852 -21.72 14.11 34.38
N GLU A 853 -22.57 13.36 33.70
CA GLU A 853 -22.21 12.66 32.47
C GLU A 853 -22.92 13.21 31.22
N ARG A 854 -24.07 13.85 31.40
CA ARG A 854 -24.85 14.42 30.29
C ARG A 854 -24.26 15.72 29.77
N LEU A 855 -24.22 15.84 28.46
CA LEU A 855 -23.80 17.04 27.74
C LEU A 855 -24.90 18.10 27.81
N ASP A 856 -24.54 19.31 28.22
CA ASP A 856 -25.42 20.47 28.25
C ASP A 856 -24.69 21.68 27.65
N LYS A 857 -25.36 22.39 26.75
CA LYS A 857 -24.83 23.63 26.15
C LYS A 857 -24.51 24.70 27.19
N LYS A 858 -25.12 24.68 28.37
CA LYS A 858 -24.81 25.60 29.48
C LYS A 858 -23.41 25.42 30.05
N ASN A 859 -22.80 24.27 29.84
CA ASN A 859 -21.48 23.93 30.35
C ASN A 859 -20.34 24.26 29.38
N ILE A 860 -20.66 24.79 28.19
CA ILE A 860 -19.64 25.13 27.20
C ILE A 860 -19.10 26.54 27.39
N THR A 861 -17.81 26.69 27.11
CA THR A 861 -17.07 27.95 27.04
C THR A 861 -15.94 27.77 26.03
N PHE A 862 -15.00 28.72 25.94
CA PHE A 862 -13.96 28.68 24.92
C PHE A 862 -12.59 29.17 25.43
N CYS A 863 -11.56 28.82 24.67
CA CYS A 863 -10.27 29.49 24.68
C CYS A 863 -10.16 30.36 23.42
N GLY A 864 -9.89 31.65 23.57
CA GLY A 864 -9.58 32.56 22.48
C GLY A 864 -8.08 32.82 22.36
N ILE A 865 -7.55 32.76 21.15
CA ILE A 865 -6.14 32.96 20.87
C ILE A 865 -5.98 34.15 19.93
N GLN A 866 -5.13 35.09 20.33
CA GLN A 866 -4.65 36.17 19.47
C GLN A 866 -3.16 35.98 19.24
N VAL A 867 -2.78 35.98 17.97
CA VAL A 867 -1.41 35.85 17.50
C VAL A 867 -0.94 37.17 16.90
N LYS A 868 0.30 37.54 17.23
CA LYS A 868 1.01 38.66 16.63
C LYS A 868 2.38 38.20 16.15
N ASN A 869 2.59 38.25 14.84
CA ASN A 869 3.89 38.00 14.22
C ASN A 869 4.75 39.29 14.15
N LYS A 870 4.84 40.02 15.26
CA LYS A 870 5.64 41.25 15.42
C LYS A 870 6.25 41.30 16.82
N MET A 871 7.30 42.10 17.01
CA MET A 871 7.77 42.44 18.36
C MET A 871 6.68 43.22 19.09
N GLN A 872 6.46 42.93 20.38
CA GLN A 872 5.42 43.62 21.13
C GLN A 872 5.90 45.01 21.54
N THR A 873 5.50 46.03 20.77
CA THR A 873 5.78 47.44 21.04
C THR A 873 4.62 48.15 21.75
N GLU A 874 3.42 47.57 21.71
CA GLU A 874 2.19 48.14 22.28
C GLU A 874 1.95 47.65 23.70
N ASN A 875 1.39 48.50 24.57
CA ASN A 875 0.99 48.10 25.92
C ASN A 875 -0.26 47.21 25.86
N LEU A 876 -0.07 45.89 26.09
CA LEU A 876 -1.17 44.91 26.09
C LEU A 876 -2.33 45.26 27.01
N ALA A 877 -2.11 46.06 28.06
CA ALA A 877 -3.19 46.52 28.93
C ALA A 877 -4.23 47.30 28.11
N VAL A 878 -3.80 48.16 27.18
CA VAL A 878 -4.67 49.02 26.36
C VAL A 878 -5.56 48.18 25.44
N ASP A 879 -5.01 47.11 24.87
CA ASP A 879 -5.75 46.22 23.96
C ASP A 879 -6.49 45.10 24.70
N SER A 880 -6.30 44.96 26.01
CA SER A 880 -6.92 43.88 26.78
C SER A 880 -8.45 43.88 26.69
N ASP A 881 -9.07 45.02 26.40
CA ASP A 881 -10.53 45.15 26.24
C ASP A 881 -11.05 44.49 24.96
N LYS A 882 -10.16 44.24 23.99
CA LYS A 882 -10.47 43.59 22.71
C LYS A 882 -10.61 42.07 22.84
N TRP A 883 -10.11 41.49 23.93
CA TRP A 883 -10.13 40.03 24.16
C TRP A 883 -11.23 39.64 25.12
N THR A 884 -12.46 39.87 24.68
CA THR A 884 -13.70 39.54 25.39
C THR A 884 -14.72 38.93 24.42
N PRO A 885 -15.66 38.09 24.90
CA PRO A 885 -16.75 37.58 24.07
C PRO A 885 -17.53 38.72 23.38
N ASP A 886 -17.85 39.78 24.12
CA ASP A 886 -18.63 40.92 23.62
C ASP A 886 -17.92 41.66 22.48
N PHE A 887 -16.63 41.96 22.63
CA PHE A 887 -15.85 42.61 21.55
C PHE A 887 -15.70 41.68 20.35
N ALA A 888 -15.49 40.39 20.58
CA ALA A 888 -15.39 39.38 19.55
C ALA A 888 -16.74 39.06 18.87
N LYS A 889 -17.85 39.59 19.40
CA LYS A 889 -19.23 39.27 18.97
C LYS A 889 -19.53 37.76 19.07
N ILE A 890 -18.93 37.09 20.06
CA ILE A 890 -19.15 35.68 20.36
C ILE A 890 -20.29 35.59 21.37
N ASP A 891 -21.43 35.09 20.92
CA ASP A 891 -22.60 34.90 21.79
C ASP A 891 -22.45 33.64 22.64
N CYS A 892 -22.44 33.82 23.96
CA CYS A 892 -22.34 32.75 24.94
C CYS A 892 -23.60 32.72 25.80
N ASN A 893 -24.30 31.60 25.79
CA ASN A 893 -25.56 31.43 26.54
C ASN A 893 -25.39 31.66 28.05
N GLU A 894 -24.24 31.24 28.59
CA GLU A 894 -23.95 31.32 30.01
C GLU A 894 -22.69 32.16 30.26
N LYS A 895 -22.66 32.86 31.39
CA LYS A 895 -21.50 33.64 31.84
C LYS A 895 -20.43 32.74 32.48
N ASN A 896 -19.99 31.73 31.75
CA ASN A 896 -18.91 30.83 32.17
C ASN A 896 -17.54 31.52 32.16
N PRO A 897 -16.57 31.06 32.96
CA PRO A 897 -15.18 31.48 32.80
C PRO A 897 -14.64 31.05 31.43
N TYR A 898 -13.75 31.84 30.86
CA TYR A 898 -13.13 31.57 29.55
C TYR A 898 -11.63 31.85 29.62
N LEU A 899 -10.87 31.29 28.67
CA LEU A 899 -9.43 31.42 28.61
C LEU A 899 -9.02 32.30 27.42
N VAL A 900 -8.01 33.15 27.62
CA VAL A 900 -7.37 33.92 26.55
C VAL A 900 -5.88 33.63 26.51
N LEU A 901 -5.36 33.26 25.34
CA LEU A 901 -3.94 33.08 25.09
C LEU A 901 -3.46 34.14 24.09
N PHE A 902 -2.37 34.81 24.42
CA PHE A 902 -1.77 35.82 23.55
C PHE A 902 -0.36 35.39 23.14
N PHE A 903 -0.10 35.26 21.83
CA PHE A 903 1.18 34.82 21.30
C PHE A 903 1.88 35.97 20.56
N SER A 904 3.01 36.42 21.06
CA SER A 904 3.92 37.34 20.37
C SER A 904 5.14 36.56 19.87
N LEU A 905 5.17 36.21 18.59
CA LEU A 905 6.13 35.22 18.08
C LEU A 905 7.55 35.76 17.84
N ARG A 906 7.72 37.09 17.74
CA ARG A 906 9.02 37.74 17.43
C ARG A 906 9.66 38.49 18.60
N ASP A 907 9.10 38.36 19.80
CA ASP A 907 9.63 39.06 20.97
C ASP A 907 10.99 38.47 21.41
N SER A 908 11.78 39.27 22.11
CA SER A 908 13.01 38.80 22.77
C SER A 908 12.77 38.37 24.21
N LYS A 909 11.65 38.78 24.81
CA LYS A 909 11.24 38.34 26.14
C LYS A 909 10.92 36.84 26.12
N THR A 910 11.25 36.15 27.20
CA THR A 910 10.97 34.72 27.39
C THR A 910 10.01 34.47 28.56
N ASP A 911 9.58 35.53 29.23
CA ASP A 911 8.74 35.46 30.42
C ASP A 911 7.29 35.09 30.09
N LEU A 912 6.73 34.16 30.86
CA LEU A 912 5.32 33.84 30.89
C LEU A 912 4.60 34.75 31.89
N ILE A 913 3.88 35.75 31.41
CA ILE A 913 3.09 36.64 32.26
C ILE A 913 1.60 36.60 31.89
N PRO A 914 0.69 36.74 32.87
CA PRO A 914 -0.72 36.98 32.56
C PRO A 914 -0.90 38.28 31.77
N ILE A 915 -1.96 38.33 30.96
CA ILE A 915 -2.26 39.53 30.18
C ILE A 915 -2.59 40.68 31.15
N PRO A 916 -1.86 41.81 31.10
CA PRO A 916 -2.15 42.98 31.93
C PRO A 916 -3.56 43.50 31.65
N VAL A 917 -4.21 43.99 32.69
CA VAL A 917 -5.56 44.58 32.60
C VAL A 917 -5.46 46.10 32.61
N ASN A 918 -6.24 46.76 31.76
CA ASN A 918 -6.44 48.21 31.89
C ASN A 918 -7.27 48.52 33.15
N PRO A 919 -6.73 49.27 34.14
CA PRO A 919 -7.46 49.59 35.37
C PRO A 919 -8.75 50.39 35.15
N LYS A 920 -8.86 51.08 34.01
CA LYS A 920 -10.04 51.90 33.63
C LYS A 920 -11.12 51.10 32.90
N SER A 921 -10.86 49.83 32.62
CA SER A 921 -11.76 48.99 31.83
C SER A 921 -12.90 48.40 32.65
N LYS A 922 -14.10 48.38 32.07
CA LYS A 922 -15.27 47.63 32.55
C LYS A 922 -15.27 46.18 32.05
N LEU A 923 -14.08 45.59 31.93
CA LEU A 923 -13.86 44.20 31.52
C LEU A 923 -14.70 43.22 32.36
N ASP A 924 -14.97 42.05 31.80
CA ASP A 924 -15.49 40.90 32.55
C ASP A 924 -14.38 40.26 33.41
N LEU A 925 -13.81 41.08 34.28
CA LEU A 925 -12.55 40.85 34.98
C LEU A 925 -12.57 39.54 35.76
N GLY A 926 -13.72 39.20 36.34
CA GLY A 926 -13.87 38.02 37.16
C GLY A 926 -13.91 36.69 36.41
N ARG A 927 -14.22 36.68 35.10
CA ARG A 927 -14.40 35.45 34.31
C ARG A 927 -13.21 35.09 33.44
N ARG A 928 -12.40 36.07 33.04
CA ARG A 928 -11.31 35.88 32.07
C ARG A 928 -10.04 35.35 32.72
N ALA A 929 -9.70 34.10 32.41
CA ALA A 929 -8.33 33.60 32.57
C ALA A 929 -7.47 34.07 31.40
N SER A 930 -6.21 34.42 31.65
CA SER A 930 -5.31 34.84 30.56
C SER A 930 -3.84 34.51 30.78
N GLN A 931 -3.13 34.24 29.69
CA GLN A 931 -1.69 34.00 29.65
C GLN A 931 -1.08 34.55 28.35
N ALA A 932 0.03 35.26 28.45
CA ALA A 932 0.82 35.74 27.31
C ALA A 932 2.13 34.95 27.17
N PHE A 933 2.51 34.69 25.92
CA PHE A 933 3.73 33.99 25.50
C PHE A 933 4.52 34.93 24.59
N TYR A 934 5.75 35.21 24.99
CA TYR A 934 6.67 36.06 24.25
C TYR A 934 7.77 35.17 23.69
N SER A 935 7.90 35.11 22.37
CA SER A 935 8.77 34.21 21.61
C SER A 935 8.42 32.71 21.71
N LEU A 936 8.99 31.93 20.79
CA LEU A 936 8.92 30.47 20.82
C LEU A 936 9.61 29.86 22.05
N SER A 937 10.55 30.58 22.66
CA SER A 937 11.25 30.15 23.88
C SER A 937 10.34 30.09 25.12
N SER A 938 9.20 30.78 25.11
CA SER A 938 8.17 30.65 26.16
C SER A 938 7.57 29.24 26.21
N PHE A 939 7.60 28.49 25.11
CA PHE A 939 7.04 27.14 25.03
C PHE A 939 8.11 26.09 25.38
N LYS A 940 8.25 25.82 26.68
CA LYS A 940 9.31 24.93 27.22
C LYS A 940 9.23 23.48 26.74
N PHE A 941 8.07 23.03 26.27
CA PHE A 941 7.87 21.66 25.76
C PHE A 941 8.36 21.48 24.32
N LEU A 942 8.65 22.57 23.59
CA LEU A 942 9.22 22.48 22.25
C LEU A 942 10.72 22.21 22.34
N SER A 943 11.19 21.25 21.54
CA SER A 943 12.62 21.01 21.34
C SER A 943 13.28 22.17 20.62
N GLU A 944 14.61 22.22 20.66
CA GLU A 944 15.37 23.23 19.93
C GLU A 944 15.23 23.07 18.40
N GLY A 945 15.15 21.83 17.91
CA GLY A 945 14.92 21.53 16.49
C GLY A 945 13.59 22.11 15.99
N LEU A 946 12.49 21.91 16.73
CA LEU A 946 11.20 22.49 16.37
C LEU A 946 11.19 24.02 16.46
N LYS A 947 11.82 24.61 17.48
CA LYS A 947 11.93 26.07 17.58
C LYS A 947 12.67 26.65 16.38
N ASN A 948 13.76 26.01 15.95
CA ASN A 948 14.53 26.43 14.79
C ASN A 948 13.69 26.36 13.51
N ALA A 949 13.03 25.23 13.24
CA ALA A 949 12.17 25.06 12.07
C ALA A 949 11.01 26.09 12.03
N LEU A 950 10.34 26.32 13.17
CA LEU A 950 9.27 27.32 13.28
C LEU A 950 9.80 28.75 13.11
N THR A 951 11.00 29.05 13.64
CA THR A 951 11.66 30.35 13.47
C THR A 951 11.97 30.61 11.99
N GLU A 952 12.45 29.61 11.28
CA GLU A 952 12.68 29.68 9.83
C GLU A 952 11.36 29.96 9.08
N LEU A 953 10.29 29.24 9.42
CA LEU A 953 8.96 29.47 8.84
C LEU A 953 8.47 30.91 9.08
N ILE A 954 8.64 31.45 10.29
CA ILE A 954 8.28 32.82 10.66
C ILE A 954 9.03 33.86 9.81
N ASN A 955 10.32 33.65 9.61
CA ASN A 955 11.24 34.61 8.98
C ASN A 955 11.23 34.56 7.44
N THR A 956 10.81 33.43 6.88
CA THR A 956 10.72 33.21 5.44
C THR A 956 9.74 34.18 4.76
N HIS A 957 9.98 34.49 3.50
CA HIS A 957 9.08 35.28 2.64
C HIS A 957 9.24 34.83 1.19
N PRO A 958 8.26 35.09 0.31
CA PRO A 958 8.42 34.82 -1.12
C PRO A 958 9.61 35.59 -1.68
N SER A 959 10.58 34.88 -2.28
CA SER A 959 11.82 35.47 -2.79
C SER A 959 12.44 34.58 -3.85
N VAL A 960 12.62 35.12 -5.05
CA VAL A 960 13.31 34.43 -6.16
C VAL A 960 14.73 34.03 -5.76
N SER A 961 15.42 34.87 -4.98
CA SER A 961 16.75 34.56 -4.47
C SER A 961 16.76 33.32 -3.57
N LEU A 962 15.79 33.21 -2.63
CA LEU A 962 15.69 32.07 -1.71
C LEU A 962 15.37 30.77 -2.45
N LEU A 963 14.55 30.82 -3.53
CA LEU A 963 14.28 29.66 -4.38
C LEU A 963 15.55 29.07 -5.01
N HIS A 964 16.59 29.90 -5.19
CA HIS A 964 17.87 29.49 -5.75
C HIS A 964 18.93 29.13 -4.72
N ASP A 965 18.64 29.15 -3.41
CA ASP A 965 19.65 28.91 -2.36
C ASP A 965 20.33 27.54 -2.47
N LYS A 966 19.64 26.54 -3.01
CA LYS A 966 20.17 25.19 -3.29
C LYS A 966 20.56 24.97 -4.75
N SER A 967 20.40 25.98 -5.63
CA SER A 967 20.78 25.88 -7.04
C SER A 967 22.30 25.98 -7.24
N LEU A 968 22.77 25.53 -8.41
CA LEU A 968 24.16 25.67 -8.84
C LEU A 968 24.60 27.14 -8.85
N PRO A 969 25.90 27.43 -8.65
CA PRO A 969 26.44 28.79 -8.62
C PRO A 969 26.04 29.62 -9.85
N ASP A 970 26.07 29.03 -11.04
CA ASP A 970 25.73 29.71 -12.29
C ASP A 970 24.25 30.11 -12.35
N THR A 971 23.34 29.29 -11.81
CA THR A 971 21.92 29.62 -11.73
C THR A 971 21.66 30.77 -10.75
N LYS A 972 22.37 30.78 -9.61
CA LYS A 972 22.33 31.90 -8.66
C LYS A 972 22.86 33.17 -9.30
N ALA A 973 23.95 33.07 -10.07
CA ALA A 973 24.53 34.19 -10.80
C ALA A 973 23.55 34.72 -11.86
N TYR A 974 22.91 33.83 -12.63
CA TYR A 974 21.88 34.19 -13.60
C TYR A 974 20.75 34.99 -12.95
N ALA A 975 20.16 34.50 -11.85
CA ALA A 975 19.06 35.18 -11.15
C ALA A 975 19.44 36.62 -10.72
N LYS A 976 20.68 36.82 -10.26
CA LYS A 976 21.23 38.14 -9.93
C LYS A 976 21.45 39.00 -11.18
N THR A 977 21.96 38.41 -12.26
CA THR A 977 22.21 39.11 -13.53
C THR A 977 20.92 39.60 -14.19
N VAL A 978 19.85 38.79 -14.18
CA VAL A 978 18.56 39.19 -14.79
C VAL A 978 17.73 40.12 -13.91
N SER A 979 17.99 40.16 -12.60
CA SER A 979 17.32 41.05 -11.65
C SER A 979 18.33 41.86 -10.82
N PRO A 980 19.18 42.69 -11.46
CA PRO A 980 20.33 43.33 -10.82
C PRO A 980 19.96 44.29 -9.69
N LEU A 981 18.78 44.92 -9.77
CA LEU A 981 18.24 45.82 -8.73
C LEU A 981 17.67 45.07 -7.52
N VAL A 982 17.21 43.83 -7.71
CA VAL A 982 16.66 42.97 -6.63
C VAL A 982 17.81 42.37 -5.81
N SER A 983 18.94 42.07 -6.45
CA SER A 983 20.14 41.52 -5.81
C SER A 983 21.15 42.57 -5.35
N SER A 984 20.81 43.86 -5.38
CA SER A 984 21.78 44.92 -5.09
C SER A 984 22.29 44.83 -3.65
N THR A 985 23.61 44.71 -3.51
CA THR A 985 24.37 44.73 -2.25
C THR A 985 24.40 46.12 -1.59
N GLN A 986 23.32 46.90 -1.68
CA GLN A 986 23.17 48.15 -0.91
C GLN A 986 22.51 47.88 0.45
N ASN A 987 23.17 47.05 1.26
CA ASN A 987 22.99 47.04 2.72
C ASN A 987 24.30 47.47 3.41
N GLN A 988 24.99 48.47 2.85
CA GLN A 988 25.97 49.22 3.61
C GLN A 988 25.24 50.15 4.58
N LYS A 989 25.28 49.78 5.87
CA LYS A 989 25.26 50.68 7.02
C LYS A 989 24.32 51.89 6.90
N ARG A 990 23.05 51.72 7.28
CA ARG A 990 22.37 52.79 8.04
C ARG A 990 22.32 52.38 9.50
N LYS A 991 23.45 52.61 10.19
CA LYS A 991 23.43 52.92 11.62
C LYS A 991 22.81 54.31 11.75
N ARG A 992 21.61 54.39 12.31
CA ARG A 992 21.23 55.37 13.33
C ARG A 992 19.98 54.89 14.04
#